data_AF-A0A831QPS7-F1
#
_entry.id   AF-A0A831QPS7-F1
#
_cell.length_a   1.000
_cell.length_b   1.000
_cell.length_c   1.000
_cell.angle_alpha   90.00
_cell.angle_beta   90.00
_cell.angle_gamma   90.00
#
_symmetry.space_group_name_H-M   'P 1'
#
loop_
_entity.id
_entity.type
_entity.pdbx_description
1 polymer ?
#
loop_
_entity_poly.entity_id
_entity_poly.type
_entity_poly.pdbx_seq_one_letter_code
_entity_poly.pdbx_strand_id
1 'polypeptide(L)'
;MEDTLRELAEEAHSNYSSVLNDIDRIKTDITHVRQGKLELSEIQTDKKRLFNRISREGTAELQALERINGEANFQDIRIIQRIVQLSKAVGRITTNSRLGNTGYGTGFLITPNLMLTNNHVLSDPKVASNSTIQFNYELDQQGNPGESESFNLLPEEFFMTSSYKKDPENPYSGLDFTVVAVAKISSTGTPITDFPVARLDKKLGKIIDGENCVIVQHPKGDYKKIVMKDIRMLVLKDDFLIYESDTLPGSSGSMVLGLGTGEVVALHHSGVPRKNRHGQWLRKDGSVVQAGDPDNVIDWMGNEGIRVSSILNMIKSIPVTKSMEKIMTDLIGNAEAVENATPVAEKTTISPNYYTMNRSESTNSETQFFEIQLSSVKEMQNDWKENAASLVPGLLLSEPLYPMSTESSHRNFYYIHVQSDKSPWEIAADLEGLPQIDTCTPDLEMSTDIRPGHYGRWSSNESLESLDDGTADWAQSEKNFKIRWANARLVKECIQEGKNQDYRAWNREAVRMSKIDSEEESFKNCVKNIGKIRLVQLDTGYTDHTKVLGGFDLLQDEDFIDGEDARDEMSIGLLRHPGHGTRTASIIVGQHPNGTIKNDGNTGIAVDKSGKALVKVIPYRISKSVILIGRGRNLFNAVSQAINANADIIFMCMGSYPRPMIYSIAKTAYERGIIWVCAAGNMVESVIAPAVYPGTIAVAASNPNNDVWEYSSYGTSVDITAPGEDVYVPFKSKKQEDIMVFGSGTSYATPHVASAAALWKAKHLNFLKRHVKEPWQVVELFRKHLRASANTKPNGTEWDTDRFGAGILDVENLLQQPMPDIDDLKKVDELLDGLENAYEGKEKPESWDLGVRETIHFLWNTARKKLTPGFESAVVQDSLTERARISVAAMTGRPVNKVFESYAQFDDDQTERLLKVYFESFN
;
A
#
# COMPACT_ATOMS: atom_id res chain seq x y z
N MET A 1 -4.53 43.86 -11.23
CA MET A 1 -3.28 43.76 -10.48
C MET A 1 -2.75 45.16 -10.22
N GLU A 2 -2.45 45.51 -8.97
CA GLU A 2 -1.80 46.78 -8.62
C GLU A 2 -0.38 46.83 -9.23
N ASP A 3 0.12 48.02 -9.60
CA ASP A 3 1.42 48.19 -10.25
C ASP A 3 2.57 47.56 -9.44
N THR A 4 2.48 47.59 -8.10
CA THR A 4 3.44 46.98 -7.17
C THR A 4 3.53 45.45 -7.31
N LEU A 5 2.39 44.75 -7.40
CA LEU A 5 2.36 43.29 -7.55
C LEU A 5 2.93 42.86 -8.92
N ARG A 6 2.73 43.70 -9.94
CA ARG A 6 3.29 43.46 -11.27
C ARG A 6 4.82 43.58 -11.26
N GLU A 7 5.37 44.59 -10.61
CA GLU A 7 6.81 44.75 -10.47
C GLU A 7 7.46 43.64 -9.63
N LEU A 8 6.80 43.19 -8.56
CA LEU A 8 7.21 42.03 -7.76
C LEU A 8 7.31 40.75 -8.61
N ALA A 9 6.32 40.51 -9.45
CA ALA A 9 6.32 39.36 -10.37
C ALA A 9 7.39 39.48 -11.47
N GLU A 10 7.74 40.70 -11.89
CA GLU A 10 8.85 40.97 -12.81
C GLU A 10 10.21 40.62 -12.18
N GLU A 11 10.43 41.00 -10.92
CA GLU A 11 11.65 40.68 -10.18
C GLU A 11 11.76 39.17 -9.91
N ALA A 12 10.66 38.53 -9.49
CA ALA A 12 10.59 37.08 -9.30
C ALA A 12 10.87 36.32 -10.62
N HIS A 13 10.41 36.84 -11.77
CA HIS A 13 10.75 36.29 -13.08
C HIS A 13 12.23 36.43 -13.42
N SER A 14 12.85 37.56 -13.07
CA SER A 14 14.30 37.76 -13.26
C SER A 14 15.10 36.77 -12.41
N ASN A 15 14.71 36.59 -11.15
CA ASN A 15 15.31 35.62 -10.25
C ASN A 15 15.16 34.19 -10.76
N TYR A 16 13.95 33.81 -11.19
CA TYR A 16 13.70 32.50 -11.79
C TYR A 16 14.55 32.27 -13.04
N SER A 17 14.60 33.25 -13.93
CA SER A 17 15.37 33.15 -15.18
C SER A 17 16.87 32.98 -14.94
N SER A 18 17.40 33.58 -13.86
CA SER A 18 18.82 33.47 -13.51
C SER A 18 19.28 32.06 -13.11
N VAL A 19 18.35 31.20 -12.70
CA VAL A 19 18.61 29.82 -12.27
C VAL A 19 17.86 28.79 -13.12
N LEU A 20 17.44 29.18 -14.33
CA LEU A 20 16.65 28.32 -15.21
C LEU A 20 17.31 26.97 -15.48
N ASN A 21 18.64 26.97 -15.70
CA ASN A 21 19.41 25.75 -15.92
C ASN A 21 19.37 24.81 -14.71
N ASP A 22 19.44 25.35 -13.50
CA ASP A 22 19.37 24.55 -12.27
C ASP A 22 17.97 23.99 -12.07
N ILE A 23 16.94 24.78 -12.38
CA ILE A 23 15.54 24.35 -12.34
C ILE A 23 15.31 23.22 -13.35
N ASP A 24 15.75 23.38 -14.60
CA ASP A 24 15.56 22.36 -15.64
C ASP A 24 16.32 21.07 -15.30
N ARG A 25 17.53 21.19 -14.75
CA ARG A 25 18.28 20.05 -14.20
C ARG A 25 17.48 19.36 -13.10
N ILE A 26 17.01 20.10 -12.09
CA ILE A 26 16.30 19.51 -10.94
C ILE A 26 14.97 18.90 -11.37
N LYS A 27 14.24 19.50 -12.31
CA LYS A 27 13.03 18.90 -12.91
C LYS A 27 13.33 17.61 -13.66
N THR A 28 14.45 17.57 -14.36
CA THR A 28 14.93 16.36 -15.06
C THR A 28 15.32 15.28 -14.04
N ASP A 29 16.07 15.64 -13.01
CA ASP A 29 16.50 14.72 -11.95
C ASP A 29 15.31 14.22 -11.12
N ILE A 30 14.33 15.06 -10.83
CA ILE A 30 13.04 14.65 -10.25
C ILE A 30 12.34 13.61 -11.13
N THR A 31 12.41 13.77 -12.46
CA THR A 31 11.85 12.79 -13.41
C THR A 31 12.64 11.48 -13.37
N HIS A 32 13.96 11.55 -13.19
CA HIS A 32 14.79 10.37 -12.97
C HIS A 32 14.51 9.69 -11.62
N VAL A 33 14.26 10.44 -10.55
CA VAL A 33 13.81 9.90 -9.25
C VAL A 33 12.50 9.16 -9.38
N ARG A 34 11.50 9.76 -10.05
CA ARG A 34 10.21 9.09 -10.34
C ARG A 34 10.36 7.82 -11.19
N GLN A 35 11.46 7.69 -11.95
CA GLN A 35 11.74 6.52 -12.78
C GLN A 35 12.67 5.51 -12.09
N GLY A 36 13.02 5.73 -10.80
CA GLY A 36 13.95 4.89 -10.05
C GLY A 36 15.39 4.91 -10.57
N LYS A 37 15.78 5.96 -11.32
CA LYS A 37 17.12 6.10 -11.93
C LYS A 37 18.10 6.92 -11.08
N LEU A 38 17.59 7.66 -10.12
CA LEU A 38 18.33 8.57 -9.25
C LEU A 38 17.60 8.63 -7.91
N GLU A 39 18.31 8.85 -6.82
CA GLU A 39 17.71 9.01 -5.50
C GLU A 39 17.45 10.49 -5.18
N LEU A 40 16.44 10.81 -4.34
CA LEU A 40 16.14 12.21 -4.03
C LEU A 40 17.32 12.94 -3.35
N SER A 41 18.09 12.24 -2.50
CA SER A 41 19.31 12.79 -1.90
C SER A 41 20.41 13.08 -2.92
N GLU A 42 20.42 12.41 -4.07
CA GLU A 42 21.39 12.63 -5.14
C GLU A 42 21.07 13.88 -5.98
N ILE A 43 19.83 14.38 -5.94
CA ILE A 43 19.50 15.71 -6.50
C ILE A 43 20.27 16.82 -5.76
N GLN A 44 20.50 16.64 -4.46
CA GLN A 44 21.12 17.65 -3.62
C GLN A 44 22.65 17.67 -3.79
N THR A 45 23.16 18.68 -4.50
CA THR A 45 24.61 18.86 -4.71
C THR A 45 25.36 19.41 -3.49
N ASP A 46 24.70 20.11 -2.57
CA ASP A 46 25.30 20.60 -1.33
C ASP A 46 25.28 19.52 -0.24
N LYS A 47 26.40 18.82 -0.09
CA LYS A 47 26.62 17.79 0.93
C LYS A 47 26.38 18.29 2.35
N LYS A 48 26.66 19.56 2.66
CA LYS A 48 26.46 20.13 3.99
C LYS A 48 24.96 20.32 4.27
N ARG A 49 24.17 20.69 3.25
CA ARG A 49 22.72 20.82 3.36
C ARG A 49 22.05 19.45 3.54
N LEU A 50 22.48 18.44 2.78
CA LEU A 50 22.02 17.06 2.95
C LEU A 50 22.35 16.52 4.35
N PHE A 51 23.60 16.70 4.81
CA PHE A 51 24.01 16.30 6.15
C PHE A 51 23.18 16.97 7.26
N ASN A 52 22.92 18.28 7.15
CA ASN A 52 22.09 18.99 8.11
C ASN A 52 20.63 18.51 8.07
N ARG A 53 20.11 18.14 6.88
CA ARG A 53 18.76 17.59 6.72
C ARG A 53 18.62 16.22 7.40
N ILE A 54 19.62 15.36 7.25
CA ILE A 54 19.74 14.06 7.93
C ILE A 54 19.79 14.27 9.46
N SER A 55 20.65 15.19 9.92
CA SER A 55 20.85 15.48 11.34
C SER A 55 19.58 15.98 12.04
N ARG A 56 18.66 16.62 11.30
CA ARG A 56 17.38 17.13 11.83
C ARG A 56 16.35 16.04 12.12
N GLU A 57 16.48 14.85 11.54
CA GLU A 57 15.55 13.74 11.85
C GLU A 57 15.81 13.11 13.22
N GLY A 58 17.01 13.28 13.77
CA GLY A 58 17.40 12.67 15.04
C GLY A 58 17.49 11.14 14.98
N THR A 59 17.59 10.55 13.78
CA THR A 59 17.74 9.11 13.53
C THR A 59 19.10 8.79 12.92
N ALA A 60 19.44 7.51 12.80
CA ALA A 60 20.68 7.07 12.14
C ALA A 60 20.73 7.55 10.67
N GLU A 61 21.94 7.83 10.17
CA GLU A 61 22.16 8.41 8.83
C GLU A 61 21.52 7.60 7.71
N LEU A 62 21.63 6.27 7.77
CA LEU A 62 21.02 5.34 6.81
C LEU A 62 19.49 5.45 6.81
N GLN A 63 18.84 5.46 7.97
CA GLN A 63 17.37 5.57 8.10
C GLN A 63 16.85 6.93 7.60
N ALA A 64 17.61 8.00 7.83
CA ALA A 64 17.25 9.33 7.33
C ALA A 64 17.44 9.42 5.82
N LEU A 65 18.47 8.77 5.26
CA LEU A 65 18.67 8.68 3.80
C LEU A 65 17.57 7.86 3.13
N GLU A 66 17.19 6.71 3.68
CA GLU A 66 16.08 5.86 3.18
C GLU A 66 14.76 6.64 3.11
N ARG A 67 14.44 7.44 4.15
CA ARG A 67 13.23 8.30 4.15
C ARG A 67 13.31 9.46 3.18
N ILE A 68 14.49 10.08 3.05
CA ILE A 68 14.69 11.15 2.07
C ILE A 68 14.54 10.60 0.65
N ASN A 69 15.06 9.41 0.38
CA ASN A 69 15.13 8.80 -0.94
C ASN A 69 13.83 8.15 -1.40
N GLY A 70 12.95 7.77 -0.48
CA GLY A 70 11.60 7.33 -0.82
C GLY A 70 11.46 5.82 -1.05
N GLU A 71 12.36 4.98 -0.51
CA GLU A 71 12.09 3.53 -0.39
C GLU A 71 10.85 3.24 0.49
N ALA A 72 10.39 4.25 1.25
CA ALA A 72 9.12 4.27 1.96
C ALA A 72 8.37 5.60 1.72
N ASN A 73 7.22 5.57 1.03
CA ASN A 73 6.34 6.72 0.80
C ASN A 73 5.53 7.16 2.06
N PHE A 74 6.06 6.94 3.26
CA PHE A 74 5.39 7.28 4.52
C PHE A 74 5.99 8.55 5.13
N GLN A 75 5.15 9.56 5.34
CA GLN A 75 5.49 10.69 6.20
C GLN A 75 4.97 10.41 7.61
N ASP A 76 5.83 10.54 8.62
CA ASP A 76 5.42 10.35 10.02
C ASP A 76 4.23 11.26 10.38
N ILE A 77 3.21 10.70 11.03
CA ILE A 77 2.02 11.43 11.47
C ILE A 77 2.37 12.64 12.34
N ARG A 78 3.50 12.61 13.06
CA ARG A 78 4.03 13.74 13.82
C ARG A 78 4.23 14.98 12.95
N ILE A 79 4.58 14.82 11.68
CA ILE A 79 4.77 15.94 10.77
C ILE A 79 3.43 16.55 10.35
N ILE A 80 2.41 15.73 10.05
CA ILE A 80 1.07 16.22 9.77
C ILE A 80 0.47 16.88 11.03
N GLN A 81 0.64 16.28 12.21
CA GLN A 81 0.23 16.88 13.48
C GLN A 81 0.92 18.23 13.71
N ARG A 82 2.22 18.33 13.41
CA ARG A 82 2.99 19.58 13.49
C ARG A 82 2.48 20.61 12.49
N ILE A 83 2.18 20.23 11.25
CA ILE A 83 1.61 21.11 10.22
C ILE A 83 0.23 21.61 10.64
N VAL A 84 -0.65 20.72 11.12
CA VAL A 84 -1.99 21.09 11.63
C VAL A 84 -1.87 22.03 12.82
N GLN A 85 -0.97 21.75 13.77
CA GLN A 85 -0.72 22.64 14.90
C GLN A 85 -0.21 24.01 14.43
N LEU A 86 0.79 24.06 13.55
CA LEU A 86 1.33 25.30 13.00
C LEU A 86 0.31 26.05 12.14
N SER A 87 -0.63 25.38 11.49
CA SER A 87 -1.68 26.03 10.69
C SER A 87 -2.60 26.91 11.53
N LYS A 88 -2.72 26.64 12.84
CA LYS A 88 -3.47 27.50 13.79
C LYS A 88 -2.75 28.83 14.06
N ALA A 89 -1.44 28.88 13.84
CA ALA A 89 -0.65 30.11 13.93
C ALA A 89 -0.86 31.04 12.72
N VAL A 90 -1.57 30.58 11.68
CA VAL A 90 -1.82 31.32 10.45
C VAL A 90 -3.18 32.00 10.51
N GLY A 91 -3.20 33.29 10.20
CA GLY A 91 -4.39 34.10 10.16
C GLY A 91 -4.54 34.89 8.86
N ARG A 92 -5.79 35.28 8.58
CA ARG A 92 -6.15 36.16 7.47
C ARG A 92 -5.96 37.61 7.89
N ILE A 93 -5.20 38.38 7.12
CA ILE A 93 -5.07 39.82 7.30
C ILE A 93 -6.14 40.53 6.46
N THR A 94 -6.84 41.47 7.07
CA THR A 94 -7.76 42.38 6.37
C THR A 94 -7.27 43.82 6.55
N THR A 95 -7.01 44.52 5.45
CA THR A 95 -6.57 45.92 5.47
C THR A 95 -7.76 46.85 5.21
N ASN A 96 -8.02 47.80 6.12
CA ASN A 96 -9.15 48.74 5.98
C ASN A 96 -8.69 50.10 5.46
N SER A 97 -9.46 50.66 4.52
CA SER A 97 -9.43 52.09 4.18
C SER A 97 -10.69 52.78 4.70
N ARG A 98 -10.71 54.12 4.70
CA ARG A 98 -11.87 54.95 5.12
C ARG A 98 -13.19 54.65 4.37
N LEU A 99 -13.16 53.82 3.32
CA LEU A 99 -14.30 53.47 2.45
C LEU A 99 -14.69 51.96 2.51
N GLY A 100 -14.05 51.14 3.35
CA GLY A 100 -14.28 49.69 3.46
C GLY A 100 -12.99 48.85 3.37
N ASN A 101 -13.11 47.51 3.38
CA ASN A 101 -11.98 46.59 3.19
C ASN A 101 -11.34 46.81 1.81
N THR A 102 -10.04 47.09 1.78
CA THR A 102 -9.31 47.39 0.53
C THR A 102 -8.36 46.29 0.08
N GLY A 103 -8.04 45.31 0.94
CA GLY A 103 -7.15 44.21 0.58
C GLY A 103 -7.14 43.07 1.60
N TYR A 104 -6.62 41.92 1.17
CA TYR A 104 -6.46 40.72 1.98
C TYR A 104 -5.04 40.16 1.82
N GLY A 105 -4.51 39.59 2.90
CA GLY A 105 -3.25 38.87 2.89
C GLY A 105 -3.25 37.73 3.91
N THR A 106 -2.14 37.01 3.98
CA THR A 106 -1.89 35.97 4.98
C THR A 106 -0.78 36.45 5.91
N GLY A 107 -0.85 36.08 7.19
CA GLY A 107 0.25 36.26 8.13
C GLY A 107 0.25 35.17 9.18
N PHE A 108 1.33 35.05 9.93
CA PHE A 108 1.43 34.03 10.98
C PHE A 108 2.28 34.48 12.16
N LEU A 109 1.96 33.94 13.34
CA LEU A 109 2.66 34.25 14.59
C LEU A 109 4.06 33.64 14.61
N ILE A 110 5.07 34.45 14.94
CA ILE A 110 6.48 34.05 15.08
C ILE A 110 6.99 34.16 16.53
N THR A 111 6.27 34.92 17.36
CA THR A 111 6.35 34.91 18.83
C THR A 111 4.92 35.01 19.39
N PRO A 112 4.71 34.89 20.72
CA PRO A 112 3.37 35.04 21.30
C PRO A 112 2.68 36.39 21.03
N ASN A 113 3.41 37.42 20.59
CA ASN A 113 2.87 38.76 20.36
C ASN A 113 3.33 39.41 19.04
N LEU A 114 4.09 38.70 18.19
CA LEU A 114 4.56 39.21 16.90
C LEU A 114 4.14 38.28 15.78
N MET A 115 3.69 38.87 14.67
CA MET A 115 3.40 38.17 13.43
C MET A 115 4.30 38.61 12.29
N LEU A 116 4.43 37.74 11.29
CA LEU A 116 5.17 37.97 10.05
C LEU A 116 4.21 37.94 8.85
N THR A 117 4.41 38.86 7.91
CA THR A 117 3.74 38.91 6.58
C THR A 117 4.64 39.67 5.59
N ASN A 118 4.17 39.98 4.37
CA ASN A 118 4.94 40.78 3.41
C ASN A 118 4.86 42.29 3.66
N ASN A 119 5.87 43.03 3.19
CA ASN A 119 5.84 44.49 3.19
C ASN A 119 4.73 45.02 2.27
N HIS A 120 4.52 44.44 1.10
CA HIS A 120 3.42 44.91 0.24
C HIS A 120 2.02 44.62 0.82
N VAL A 121 1.89 43.72 1.81
CA VAL A 121 0.62 43.52 2.56
C VAL A 121 0.47 44.58 3.65
N LEU A 122 1.54 44.84 4.42
CA LEU A 122 1.60 45.86 5.47
C LEU A 122 2.81 46.77 5.25
N SER A 123 2.61 47.80 4.43
CA SER A 123 3.70 48.66 3.92
C SER A 123 4.30 49.58 4.96
N ASP A 124 3.48 50.04 5.90
CA ASP A 124 3.85 51.06 6.86
C ASP A 124 3.00 50.97 8.14
N PRO A 125 3.43 51.63 9.24
CA PRO A 125 2.70 51.63 10.50
C PRO A 125 1.23 52.09 10.38
N LYS A 126 0.92 53.01 9.46
CA LYS A 126 -0.45 53.50 9.32
C LYS A 126 -1.34 52.43 8.69
N VAL A 127 -0.87 51.72 7.67
CA VAL A 127 -1.60 50.58 7.10
C VAL A 127 -1.79 49.49 8.16
N ALA A 128 -0.74 49.16 8.91
CA ALA A 128 -0.82 48.18 10.00
C ALA A 128 -1.84 48.56 11.08
N SER A 129 -1.86 49.81 11.55
CA SER A 129 -2.80 50.27 12.59
C SER A 129 -4.27 50.21 12.18
N ASN A 130 -4.56 50.21 10.87
CA ASN A 130 -5.92 50.10 10.33
C ASN A 130 -6.26 48.66 9.90
N SER A 131 -5.40 47.69 10.20
CA SER A 131 -5.55 46.30 9.78
C SER A 131 -5.79 45.38 10.97
N THR A 132 -6.41 44.25 10.70
CA THR A 132 -6.67 43.19 11.69
C THR A 132 -6.21 41.84 11.15
N ILE A 133 -5.82 40.94 12.04
CA ILE A 133 -5.56 39.53 11.72
C ILE A 133 -6.66 38.66 12.34
N GLN A 134 -7.18 37.72 11.56
CA GLN A 134 -8.24 36.80 11.95
C GLN A 134 -7.70 35.36 11.98
N PHE A 135 -7.62 34.77 13.17
CA PHE A 135 -7.31 33.36 13.34
C PHE A 135 -8.59 32.52 13.32
N ASN A 136 -8.44 31.20 13.11
CA ASN A 136 -9.55 30.25 12.98
C ASN A 136 -10.59 30.61 11.90
N TYR A 137 -10.25 31.48 10.94
CA TYR A 137 -11.08 31.75 9.76
C TYR A 137 -10.96 30.58 8.76
N GLU A 138 -11.55 29.44 9.11
CA GLU A 138 -11.48 28.17 8.39
C GLU A 138 -12.82 27.44 8.41
N LEU A 139 -12.95 26.38 7.61
CA LEU A 139 -14.14 25.52 7.61
C LEU A 139 -13.94 24.35 8.57
N ASP A 140 -15.01 23.93 9.25
CA ASP A 140 -15.02 22.72 10.06
C ASP A 140 -15.06 21.44 9.18
N GLN A 141 -15.08 20.27 9.82
CA GLN A 141 -15.11 18.97 9.13
C GLN A 141 -16.39 18.74 8.30
N GLN A 142 -17.45 19.49 8.57
CA GLN A 142 -18.74 19.42 7.87
C GLN A 142 -18.83 20.50 6.77
N GLY A 143 -17.82 21.34 6.61
CA GLY A 143 -17.76 22.42 5.64
C GLY A 143 -18.44 23.72 6.08
N ASN A 144 -18.79 23.86 7.37
CA ASN A 144 -19.38 25.10 7.89
C ASN A 144 -18.28 26.08 8.34
N PRO A 145 -18.53 27.40 8.28
CA PRO A 145 -17.61 28.40 8.83
C PRO A 145 -17.39 28.22 10.33
N GLY A 146 -16.13 28.12 10.76
CA GLY A 146 -15.75 28.14 12.17
C GLY A 146 -15.81 29.53 12.81
N GLU A 147 -15.73 29.59 14.14
CA GLU A 147 -15.65 30.85 14.87
C GLU A 147 -14.25 31.49 14.71
N SER A 148 -14.20 32.65 14.04
CA SER A 148 -12.96 33.38 13.81
C SER A 148 -12.65 34.39 14.92
N GLU A 149 -11.39 34.48 15.28
CA GLU A 149 -10.87 35.33 16.36
C GLU A 149 -10.08 36.50 15.77
N SER A 150 -10.58 37.73 15.93
CA SER A 150 -9.98 38.93 15.32
C SER A 150 -9.13 39.74 16.31
N PHE A 151 -7.91 40.07 15.92
CA PHE A 151 -6.96 40.86 16.70
C PHE A 151 -6.52 42.12 15.94
N ASN A 152 -6.40 43.23 16.67
CA ASN A 152 -5.82 44.47 16.15
C ASN A 152 -4.30 44.36 16.08
N LEU A 153 -3.70 45.03 15.10
CA LEU A 153 -2.25 45.16 15.00
C LEU A 153 -1.78 46.44 15.70
N LEU A 154 -0.64 46.36 16.39
CA LEU A 154 -0.11 47.40 17.27
C LEU A 154 1.28 47.88 16.80
N PRO A 155 1.38 48.57 15.65
CA PRO A 155 2.66 49.01 15.10
C PRO A 155 3.42 49.99 16.00
N GLU A 156 2.72 50.67 16.92
CA GLU A 156 3.31 51.50 17.97
C GLU A 156 4.07 50.69 19.03
N GLU A 157 3.68 49.43 19.27
CA GLU A 157 4.42 48.52 20.16
C GLU A 157 5.62 47.91 19.45
N PHE A 158 5.43 47.40 18.23
CA PHE A 158 6.51 46.89 17.40
C PHE A 158 6.12 46.92 15.92
N PHE A 159 6.99 47.52 15.09
CA PHE A 159 6.87 47.46 13.63
C PHE A 159 8.27 47.47 13.01
N MET A 160 8.51 46.52 12.12
CA MET A 160 9.74 46.39 11.36
C MET A 160 9.40 45.93 9.96
N THR A 161 10.01 46.52 8.93
CA THR A 161 9.70 46.16 7.56
C THR A 161 10.91 46.29 6.63
N SER A 162 10.90 45.52 5.54
CA SER A 162 11.87 45.53 4.46
C SER A 162 11.11 45.57 3.15
N SER A 163 11.29 46.62 2.34
CA SER A 163 10.67 46.72 1.01
C SER A 163 11.16 45.63 0.06
N TYR A 164 10.38 45.30 -0.96
CA TYR A 164 10.84 44.38 -2.02
C TYR A 164 11.94 45.00 -2.89
N LYS A 165 11.80 46.28 -3.26
CA LYS A 165 12.84 47.00 -4.01
C LYS A 165 14.05 47.23 -3.12
N LYS A 166 15.22 46.85 -3.65
CA LYS A 166 16.51 47.20 -3.07
C LYS A 166 16.79 48.69 -3.29
N ASP A 167 16.93 49.40 -2.19
CA ASP A 167 17.26 50.81 -2.10
C ASP A 167 18.75 50.97 -1.75
N PRO A 168 19.57 51.59 -2.61
CA PRO A 168 20.98 51.86 -2.33
C PRO A 168 21.21 52.67 -1.04
N GLU A 169 20.26 53.51 -0.64
CA GLU A 169 20.36 54.37 0.54
C GLU A 169 19.84 53.69 1.82
N ASN A 170 19.08 52.59 1.68
CA ASN A 170 18.57 51.81 2.80
C ASN A 170 19.04 50.35 2.71
N PRO A 171 20.10 49.95 3.46
CA PRO A 171 20.65 48.60 3.41
C PRO A 171 19.69 47.52 3.94
N TYR A 172 18.54 47.92 4.51
CA TYR A 172 17.54 47.03 5.08
C TYR A 172 16.36 46.72 4.15
N SER A 173 16.52 47.00 2.86
CA SER A 173 15.56 46.78 1.80
C SER A 173 15.94 45.58 0.93
N GLY A 174 15.00 45.05 0.15
CA GLY A 174 15.23 43.96 -0.82
C GLY A 174 14.59 42.61 -0.49
N LEU A 175 13.84 42.47 0.61
CA LEU A 175 13.31 41.16 1.06
C LEU A 175 11.79 41.08 1.21
N ASP A 176 11.02 42.16 1.08
CA ASP A 176 9.54 42.14 1.15
C ASP A 176 8.91 41.45 2.39
N PHE A 177 9.27 41.88 3.60
CA PHE A 177 8.63 41.36 4.82
C PHE A 177 8.27 42.45 5.82
N THR A 178 7.29 42.18 6.66
CA THR A 178 6.89 43.01 7.81
C THR A 178 6.68 42.15 9.04
N VAL A 179 7.28 42.57 10.16
CA VAL A 179 7.01 42.07 11.51
C VAL A 179 6.26 43.14 12.29
N VAL A 180 5.13 42.77 12.88
CA VAL A 180 4.27 43.70 13.63
C VAL A 180 3.71 43.04 14.89
N ALA A 181 3.50 43.84 15.94
CA ALA A 181 2.85 43.37 17.16
C ALA A 181 1.35 43.14 16.99
N VAL A 182 0.82 42.17 17.72
CA VAL A 182 -0.60 41.78 17.75
C VAL A 182 -1.15 42.01 19.15
N ALA A 183 -2.39 42.50 19.23
CA ALA A 183 -3.08 42.71 20.51
C ALA A 183 -3.12 41.43 21.36
N LYS A 184 -3.02 41.58 22.68
CA LYS A 184 -2.97 40.44 23.62
C LYS A 184 -4.31 39.69 23.74
N ILE A 185 -5.41 40.35 23.43
CA ILE A 185 -6.78 39.84 23.56
C ILE A 185 -7.53 40.18 22.28
N SER A 186 -8.31 39.23 21.77
CA SER A 186 -9.14 39.41 20.58
C SER A 186 -10.35 40.32 20.85
N SER A 187 -11.08 40.67 19.79
CA SER A 187 -12.35 41.40 19.90
C SER A 187 -13.43 40.66 20.71
N THR A 188 -13.30 39.33 20.88
CA THR A 188 -14.25 38.46 21.59
C THR A 188 -13.73 37.99 22.95
N GLY A 189 -12.52 38.38 23.35
CA GLY A 189 -11.95 38.10 24.67
C GLY A 189 -10.91 36.97 24.73
N THR A 190 -10.54 36.38 23.60
CA THR A 190 -9.60 35.26 23.52
C THR A 190 -8.14 35.75 23.60
N PRO A 191 -7.30 35.22 24.50
CA PRO A 191 -5.89 35.57 24.57
C PRO A 191 -5.10 35.13 23.32
N ILE A 192 -4.17 35.97 22.84
CA ILE A 192 -3.30 35.62 21.71
C ILE A 192 -2.39 34.42 22.02
N THR A 193 -2.13 34.17 23.31
CA THR A 193 -1.33 33.04 23.79
C THR A 193 -2.00 31.68 23.58
N ASP A 194 -3.29 31.65 23.25
CA ASP A 194 -4.01 30.41 22.94
C ASP A 194 -3.67 29.89 21.53
N PHE A 195 -3.04 30.73 20.71
CA PHE A 195 -2.57 30.37 19.37
C PHE A 195 -1.10 29.92 19.40
N PRO A 196 -0.76 28.84 18.67
CA PRO A 196 0.62 28.39 18.60
C PRO A 196 1.49 29.36 17.79
N VAL A 197 2.80 29.19 17.93
CA VAL A 197 3.80 30.07 17.30
C VAL A 197 4.64 29.27 16.31
N ALA A 198 4.79 29.78 15.10
CA ALA A 198 5.68 29.24 14.07
C ALA A 198 7.11 29.78 14.25
N ARG A 199 7.90 29.09 15.07
CA ARG A 199 9.28 29.49 15.36
C ARG A 199 10.16 29.45 14.11
N LEU A 200 11.00 30.47 13.98
CA LEU A 200 11.92 30.64 12.84
C LEU A 200 13.32 30.12 13.20
N ASP A 201 13.91 29.29 12.33
CA ASP A 201 15.27 28.76 12.48
C ASP A 201 16.15 29.21 11.29
N LYS A 202 17.33 29.77 11.59
CA LYS A 202 18.31 30.26 10.61
C LYS A 202 19.17 29.14 9.99
N LYS A 203 19.27 27.97 10.63
CA LYS A 203 20.13 26.85 10.20
C LYS A 203 19.64 26.26 8.87
N LEU A 204 20.59 25.79 8.05
CA LEU A 204 20.31 25.07 6.80
C LEU A 204 19.79 23.64 7.08
N GLY A 205 19.31 22.96 6.04
CA GLY A 205 18.84 21.57 6.11
C GLY A 205 17.36 21.39 6.44
N LYS A 206 16.56 22.47 6.53
CA LYS A 206 15.10 22.37 6.76
C LYS A 206 14.34 21.76 5.57
N ILE A 207 14.95 21.84 4.38
CA ILE A 207 14.45 21.28 3.12
C ILE A 207 15.62 21.09 2.15
N ILE A 208 15.57 20.09 1.28
CA ILE A 208 16.52 19.86 0.18
C ILE A 208 15.87 20.09 -1.20
N ASP A 209 16.66 20.02 -2.27
CA ASP A 209 16.18 20.24 -3.62
C ASP A 209 15.35 19.03 -4.08
N GLY A 210 14.21 19.29 -4.71
CA GLY A 210 13.24 18.26 -5.11
C GLY A 210 12.27 17.81 -4.01
N GLU A 211 12.49 18.18 -2.74
CA GLU A 211 11.62 17.83 -1.62
C GLU A 211 10.30 18.62 -1.65
N ASN A 212 9.20 17.99 -1.21
CA ASN A 212 7.88 18.64 -1.20
C ASN A 212 7.80 19.73 -0.12
N CYS A 213 7.04 20.79 -0.38
CA CYS A 213 6.68 21.79 0.63
C CYS A 213 5.18 21.72 0.96
N VAL A 214 4.74 22.49 1.95
CA VAL A 214 3.34 22.73 2.27
C VAL A 214 3.13 24.22 2.46
N ILE A 215 2.06 24.77 1.88
CA ILE A 215 1.69 26.18 2.07
C ILE A 215 0.37 26.26 2.80
N VAL A 216 0.34 27.04 3.87
CA VAL A 216 -0.88 27.37 4.61
C VAL A 216 -1.24 28.83 4.35
N GLN A 217 -2.43 29.07 3.77
CA GLN A 217 -2.76 30.34 3.14
C GLN A 217 -4.25 30.72 3.18
N HIS A 218 -4.55 32.01 2.99
CA HIS A 218 -5.90 32.56 2.78
C HIS A 218 -6.06 33.12 1.35
N PRO A 219 -6.17 32.25 0.33
CA PRO A 219 -6.24 32.69 -1.06
C PRO A 219 -7.52 33.51 -1.26
N LYS A 220 -7.39 34.69 -1.85
CA LYS A 220 -8.41 35.74 -2.07
C LYS A 220 -9.06 36.25 -0.79
N GLY A 221 -8.41 36.03 0.36
CA GLY A 221 -9.03 36.25 1.67
C GLY A 221 -10.13 35.23 1.99
N ASP A 222 -10.21 34.11 1.28
CA ASP A 222 -11.18 33.06 1.58
C ASP A 222 -10.77 32.24 2.82
N TYR A 223 -11.60 31.29 3.24
CA TYR A 223 -11.27 30.35 4.33
C TYR A 223 -9.92 29.70 4.09
N LYS A 224 -9.20 29.44 5.18
CA LYS A 224 -7.85 28.85 5.19
C LYS A 224 -7.78 27.61 4.30
N LYS A 225 -6.74 27.51 3.49
CA LYS A 225 -6.46 26.36 2.64
C LYS A 225 -5.01 25.92 2.80
N ILE A 226 -4.78 24.63 2.57
CA ILE A 226 -3.46 24.02 2.58
C ILE A 226 -3.19 23.41 1.20
N VAL A 227 -2.06 23.74 0.60
CA VAL A 227 -1.58 23.09 -0.63
C VAL A 227 -0.63 21.97 -0.23
N MET A 228 -1.00 20.74 -0.57
CA MET A 228 -0.22 19.52 -0.23
C MET A 228 0.22 18.71 -1.45
N LYS A 229 -0.35 18.99 -2.63
CA LYS A 229 -0.08 18.27 -3.87
C LYS A 229 0.68 19.17 -4.85
N ASP A 230 1.64 18.59 -5.57
CA ASP A 230 2.39 19.24 -6.65
C ASP A 230 3.13 20.51 -6.24
N ILE A 231 3.60 20.54 -4.98
CA ILE A 231 4.42 21.61 -4.43
C ILE A 231 5.81 21.11 -4.08
N ARG A 232 6.79 21.48 -4.91
CA ARG A 232 8.18 21.00 -4.81
C ARG A 232 9.14 22.14 -4.79
N MET A 233 10.13 22.01 -3.92
CA MET A 233 11.26 22.92 -3.87
C MET A 233 12.14 22.67 -5.09
N LEU A 234 12.32 23.70 -5.93
CA LEU A 234 13.13 23.59 -7.13
C LEU A 234 14.55 24.07 -6.86
N VAL A 235 14.74 25.31 -6.41
CA VAL A 235 16.07 25.89 -6.22
C VAL A 235 16.10 26.82 -5.02
N LEU A 236 17.20 26.77 -4.26
CA LEU A 236 17.52 27.72 -3.19
C LEU A 236 18.55 28.71 -3.72
N LYS A 237 18.16 29.98 -3.79
CA LYS A 237 19.02 31.12 -4.09
C LYS A 237 19.38 31.82 -2.77
N ASP A 238 20.37 32.72 -2.79
CA ASP A 238 20.91 33.40 -1.61
C ASP A 238 19.83 33.86 -0.63
N ASP A 239 18.85 34.64 -1.12
CA ASP A 239 17.77 35.19 -0.30
C ASP A 239 16.38 34.57 -0.54
N PHE A 240 16.24 33.83 -1.64
CA PHE A 240 14.94 33.36 -2.12
C PHE A 240 14.90 31.84 -2.33
N LEU A 241 13.70 31.28 -2.23
CA LEU A 241 13.34 29.89 -2.45
C LEU A 241 12.37 29.84 -3.63
N ILE A 242 12.69 29.08 -4.67
CA ILE A 242 11.80 28.86 -5.81
C ILE A 242 11.13 27.50 -5.69
N TYR A 243 9.82 27.46 -5.84
CA TYR A 243 9.02 26.23 -5.73
C TYR A 243 7.79 26.25 -6.62
N GLU A 244 7.29 25.07 -6.95
CA GLU A 244 6.02 24.87 -7.67
C GLU A 244 4.85 24.95 -6.67
N SER A 245 3.73 25.57 -7.02
CA SER A 245 2.49 25.53 -6.21
C SER A 245 1.34 26.27 -6.93
N ASP A 246 0.11 25.86 -6.66
CA ASP A 246 -1.09 26.65 -6.95
C ASP A 246 -1.25 27.76 -5.89
N THR A 247 -0.92 29.00 -6.25
CA THR A 247 -1.22 30.18 -5.43
C THR A 247 -2.21 31.09 -6.16
N LEU A 248 -3.08 31.76 -5.41
CA LEU A 248 -4.05 32.74 -5.93
C LEU A 248 -3.83 34.07 -5.19
N PRO A 249 -4.28 35.21 -5.75
CA PRO A 249 -4.12 36.51 -5.09
C PRO A 249 -4.66 36.46 -3.66
N GLY A 250 -3.95 36.98 -2.65
CA GLY A 250 -4.27 36.83 -1.21
C GLY A 250 -3.40 35.79 -0.47
N SER A 251 -2.63 34.99 -1.22
CA SER A 251 -1.59 34.10 -0.70
C SER A 251 -0.33 34.85 -0.19
N SER A 252 -0.17 36.14 -0.46
CA SER A 252 0.96 36.93 0.05
C SER A 252 1.08 36.84 1.57
N GLY A 253 2.26 36.48 2.05
CA GLY A 253 2.60 36.35 3.46
C GLY A 253 2.31 34.96 4.02
N SER A 254 2.04 33.99 3.15
CA SER A 254 1.76 32.61 3.55
C SER A 254 3.00 31.89 4.05
N MET A 255 2.76 30.99 5.00
CA MET A 255 3.80 30.17 5.61
C MET A 255 4.13 28.99 4.69
N VAL A 256 5.40 28.86 4.28
CA VAL A 256 5.91 27.72 3.53
C VAL A 256 6.66 26.80 4.49
N LEU A 257 6.23 25.54 4.56
CA LEU A 257 6.81 24.48 5.41
C LEU A 257 7.51 23.42 4.55
N GLY A 258 8.62 22.86 5.02
CA GLY A 258 9.21 21.66 4.41
C GLY A 258 8.44 20.41 4.84
N LEU A 259 7.99 19.57 3.90
CA LEU A 259 7.15 18.41 4.23
C LEU A 259 7.92 17.35 5.03
N GLY A 260 9.23 17.21 4.82
CA GLY A 260 10.01 16.21 5.57
C GLY A 260 10.38 16.61 7.00
N THR A 261 10.38 17.91 7.33
CA THR A 261 10.78 18.42 8.66
C THR A 261 9.62 19.04 9.45
N GLY A 262 8.57 19.50 8.77
CA GLY A 262 7.49 20.29 9.37
C GLY A 262 7.97 21.66 9.87
N GLU A 263 9.04 22.20 9.30
CA GLU A 263 9.66 23.48 9.72
C GLU A 263 9.42 24.60 8.70
N VAL A 264 9.38 25.85 9.17
CA VAL A 264 9.22 27.03 8.30
C VAL A 264 10.48 27.25 7.47
N VAL A 265 10.32 27.15 6.15
CA VAL A 265 11.41 27.30 5.17
C VAL A 265 11.43 28.70 4.55
N ALA A 266 10.26 29.25 4.25
CA ALA A 266 10.12 30.55 3.58
C ALA A 266 8.80 31.27 3.88
N LEU A 267 8.76 32.56 3.55
CA LEU A 267 7.58 33.41 3.48
C LEU A 267 7.19 33.58 2.00
N HIS A 268 5.99 33.14 1.58
CA HIS A 268 5.55 33.33 0.19
C HIS A 268 5.35 34.84 -0.10
N HIS A 269 5.89 35.34 -1.21
CA HIS A 269 5.78 36.76 -1.56
C HIS A 269 5.34 37.04 -3.00
N SER A 270 5.69 36.18 -3.97
CA SER A 270 5.36 36.42 -5.37
C SER A 270 5.21 35.14 -6.20
N GLY A 271 4.32 35.21 -7.20
CA GLY A 271 4.22 34.22 -8.27
C GLY A 271 5.13 34.57 -9.44
N VAL A 272 5.59 33.57 -10.19
CA VAL A 272 6.48 33.75 -11.35
C VAL A 272 5.68 33.62 -12.64
N PRO A 273 5.45 34.69 -13.42
CA PRO A 273 4.65 34.63 -14.64
C PRO A 273 5.45 34.06 -15.81
N ARG A 274 4.78 33.29 -16.69
CA ARG A 274 5.35 32.89 -17.98
C ARG A 274 5.37 34.07 -18.94
N LYS A 275 6.50 34.26 -19.60
CA LYS A 275 6.68 35.31 -20.61
C LYS A 275 7.01 34.74 -21.98
N ASN A 276 6.57 35.45 -23.02
CA ASN A 276 7.00 35.19 -24.39
C ASN A 276 8.38 35.79 -24.67
N ARG A 277 8.92 35.52 -25.88
CA ARG A 277 10.20 36.06 -26.37
C ARG A 277 10.29 37.60 -26.41
N HIS A 278 9.16 38.30 -26.30
CA HIS A 278 9.08 39.76 -26.26
C HIS A 278 8.92 40.31 -24.83
N GLY A 279 9.05 39.45 -23.80
CA GLY A 279 8.93 39.83 -22.39
C GLY A 279 7.50 40.07 -21.92
N GLN A 280 6.49 39.70 -22.71
CA GLN A 280 5.09 39.90 -22.35
C GLN A 280 4.53 38.67 -21.64
N TRP A 281 3.69 38.89 -20.62
CA TRP A 281 3.09 37.81 -19.84
C TRP A 281 2.08 37.03 -20.67
N LEU A 282 2.03 35.73 -20.42
CA LEU A 282 1.15 34.80 -21.12
C LEU A 282 -0.03 34.38 -20.24
N ARG A 283 -1.17 34.19 -20.89
CA ARG A 283 -2.34 33.50 -20.36
C ARG A 283 -2.16 31.99 -20.51
N LYS A 284 -2.95 31.21 -19.77
CA LYS A 284 -3.00 29.74 -19.86
C LYS A 284 -3.36 29.22 -21.26
N ASP A 285 -4.06 30.02 -22.06
CA ASP A 285 -4.39 29.73 -23.46
C ASP A 285 -3.27 30.09 -24.46
N GLY A 286 -2.14 30.62 -23.97
CA GLY A 286 -0.99 31.04 -24.76
C GLY A 286 -1.07 32.45 -25.35
N SER A 287 -2.17 33.18 -25.14
CA SER A 287 -2.31 34.59 -25.58
C SER A 287 -1.67 35.56 -24.58
N VAL A 288 -1.47 36.83 -24.99
CA VAL A 288 -0.83 37.85 -24.13
C VAL A 288 -1.85 38.42 -23.15
N VAL A 289 -1.47 38.50 -21.87
CA VAL A 289 -2.28 39.09 -20.80
C VAL A 289 -2.61 40.55 -21.12
N GLN A 290 -3.89 40.90 -21.05
CA GLN A 290 -4.39 42.25 -21.29
C GLN A 290 -4.61 43.02 -19.98
N ALA A 291 -4.63 44.35 -20.05
CA ALA A 291 -4.95 45.18 -18.89
C ALA A 291 -6.38 44.88 -18.39
N GLY A 292 -6.50 44.46 -17.13
CA GLY A 292 -7.78 44.08 -16.51
C GLY A 292 -8.09 42.57 -16.52
N ASP A 293 -7.24 41.74 -17.13
CA ASP A 293 -7.37 40.28 -17.03
C ASP A 293 -7.29 39.82 -15.55
N PRO A 294 -8.10 38.83 -15.15
CA PRO A 294 -8.05 38.27 -13.80
C PRO A 294 -6.83 37.35 -13.63
N ASP A 295 -6.19 37.38 -12.46
CA ASP A 295 -4.92 36.67 -12.22
C ASP A 295 -4.99 35.14 -12.40
N ASN A 296 -6.19 34.54 -12.39
CA ASN A 296 -6.40 33.11 -12.63
C ASN A 296 -6.24 32.69 -14.09
N VAL A 297 -6.28 33.64 -15.05
CA VAL A 297 -6.01 33.37 -16.47
C VAL A 297 -4.53 33.44 -16.81
N ILE A 298 -3.70 34.02 -15.93
CA ILE A 298 -2.25 34.13 -16.12
C ILE A 298 -1.63 32.74 -15.99
N ASP A 299 -0.67 32.43 -16.88
CA ASP A 299 0.13 31.22 -16.82
C ASP A 299 1.32 31.44 -15.87
N TRP A 300 1.19 30.93 -14.64
CA TRP A 300 2.24 30.99 -13.62
C TRP A 300 3.15 29.77 -13.75
N MET A 301 4.46 30.00 -13.93
CA MET A 301 5.45 28.94 -14.10
C MET A 301 6.05 28.43 -12.77
N GLY A 302 5.83 29.14 -11.67
CA GLY A 302 6.33 28.80 -10.34
C GLY A 302 6.02 29.90 -9.31
N ASN A 303 6.60 29.78 -8.12
CA ASN A 303 6.47 30.74 -7.03
C ASN A 303 7.84 31.04 -6.43
N GLU A 304 7.94 32.20 -5.76
CA GLU A 304 9.10 32.61 -5.01
C GLU A 304 8.70 32.91 -3.55
N GLY A 305 9.54 32.46 -2.61
CA GLY A 305 9.42 32.76 -1.19
C GLY A 305 10.73 33.28 -0.63
N ILE A 306 10.65 34.16 0.37
CA ILE A 306 11.81 34.73 1.03
C ILE A 306 12.29 33.76 2.09
N ARG A 307 13.59 33.44 2.11
CA ARG A 307 14.15 32.46 3.04
C ARG A 307 14.09 32.99 4.46
N VAL A 308 13.67 32.13 5.40
CA VAL A 308 13.66 32.46 6.83
C VAL A 308 15.06 32.86 7.34
N SER A 309 16.13 32.25 6.82
CA SER A 309 17.50 32.64 7.17
C SER A 309 17.81 34.10 6.81
N SER A 310 17.35 34.56 5.64
CA SER A 310 17.56 35.94 5.18
C SER A 310 16.71 36.93 5.95
N ILE A 311 15.46 36.56 6.26
CA ILE A 311 14.59 37.35 7.15
C ILE A 311 15.25 37.53 8.51
N LEU A 312 15.73 36.46 9.15
CA LEU A 312 16.38 36.54 10.46
C LEU A 312 17.67 37.35 10.44
N ASN A 313 18.48 37.23 9.38
CA ASN A 313 19.69 38.04 9.22
C ASN A 313 19.35 39.53 9.06
N MET A 314 18.28 39.85 8.34
CA MET A 314 17.81 41.23 8.16
C MET A 314 17.19 41.79 9.45
N ILE A 315 16.39 40.99 10.17
CA ILE A 315 15.83 41.39 11.47
C ILE A 315 16.96 41.76 12.44
N LYS A 316 18.07 41.03 12.44
CA LYS A 316 19.24 41.34 13.29
C LYS A 316 19.94 42.64 12.91
N SER A 317 19.85 43.08 11.66
CA SER A 317 20.59 44.25 11.17
C SER A 317 19.77 45.54 11.25
N ILE A 318 18.43 45.46 11.21
CA ILE A 318 17.55 46.63 11.27
C ILE A 318 17.64 47.29 12.66
N PRO A 319 17.98 48.59 12.74
CA PRO A 319 17.99 49.31 14.00
C PRO A 319 16.57 49.52 14.51
N VAL A 320 16.34 49.24 15.79
CA VAL A 320 15.06 49.46 16.48
C VAL A 320 15.16 50.57 17.52
N THR A 321 14.03 51.12 17.92
CA THR A 321 13.97 52.10 19.01
C THR A 321 14.26 51.43 20.37
N LYS A 322 14.72 52.20 21.37
CA LYS A 322 14.99 51.68 22.73
C LYS A 322 13.81 50.95 23.38
N SER A 323 12.59 51.36 23.08
CA SER A 323 11.36 50.68 23.56
C SER A 323 11.15 49.30 22.91
N MET A 324 11.70 49.09 21.72
CA MET A 324 11.57 47.85 20.94
C MET A 324 12.77 46.90 21.13
N GLU A 325 13.92 47.38 21.65
CA GLU A 325 15.13 46.57 21.89
C GLU A 325 14.85 45.31 22.72
N LYS A 326 13.99 45.40 23.74
CA LYS A 326 13.62 44.23 24.56
C LYS A 326 12.88 43.17 23.76
N ILE A 327 11.89 43.58 22.96
CA ILE A 327 11.09 42.70 22.11
C ILE A 327 11.96 42.07 21.01
N MET A 328 12.88 42.85 20.43
CA MET A 328 13.87 42.38 19.46
C MET A 328 14.83 41.35 20.08
N THR A 329 15.28 41.58 21.32
CA THR A 329 16.14 40.65 22.06
C THR A 329 15.40 39.34 22.37
N ASP A 330 14.12 39.39 22.72
CA ASP A 330 13.31 38.18 22.93
C ASP A 330 13.06 37.41 21.62
N LEU A 331 12.88 38.12 20.50
CA LEU A 331 12.75 37.53 19.15
C LEU A 331 14.05 36.83 18.71
N ILE A 332 15.20 37.48 18.88
CA ILE A 332 16.52 36.93 18.54
C ILE A 332 16.93 35.83 19.53
N GLY A 333 16.71 36.03 20.83
CA GLY A 333 17.05 35.08 21.90
C GLY A 333 16.26 33.78 21.82
N ASN A 334 14.98 33.83 21.44
CA ASN A 334 14.20 32.62 21.14
C ASN A 334 14.68 31.90 19.86
N ALA A 335 15.20 32.63 18.87
CA ALA A 335 15.81 32.04 17.67
C ALA A 335 17.20 31.43 17.96
N GLU A 336 17.95 31.97 18.93
CA GLU A 336 19.28 31.49 19.35
C GLU A 336 19.24 30.42 20.47
N ALA A 337 18.18 30.33 21.28
CA ALA A 337 18.00 29.24 22.25
C ALA A 337 17.87 27.85 21.56
N VAL A 338 17.40 27.84 20.30
CA VAL A 338 17.41 26.65 19.42
C VAL A 338 18.81 26.34 18.87
N GLU A 339 19.74 27.30 18.95
CA GLU A 339 21.15 27.12 18.59
C GLU A 339 21.92 26.34 19.66
N ASN A 340 21.59 26.56 20.94
CA ASN A 340 22.26 25.96 22.12
C ASN A 340 21.54 24.76 22.74
N ALA A 341 20.34 24.42 22.29
CA ALA A 341 19.70 23.16 22.67
C ALA A 341 20.44 21.99 22.01
N THR A 342 21.39 21.40 22.73
CA THR A 342 21.98 20.11 22.37
C THR A 342 20.90 19.05 22.53
N PRO A 343 20.70 18.11 21.58
CA PRO A 343 19.88 16.94 21.84
C PRO A 343 20.47 16.24 23.06
N VAL A 344 19.62 15.88 24.01
CA VAL A 344 20.01 15.12 25.21
C VAL A 344 20.42 13.72 24.74
N ALA A 345 21.67 13.60 24.30
CA ALA A 345 22.39 12.34 24.24
C ALA A 345 22.94 12.10 25.64
N GLU A 346 22.34 11.18 26.37
CA GLU A 346 22.98 10.61 27.56
C GLU A 346 24.31 9.99 27.14
N LYS A 347 25.38 10.55 27.69
CA LYS A 347 26.75 10.08 27.49
C LYS A 347 26.93 8.75 28.20
N THR A 348 27.24 7.70 27.43
CA THR A 348 28.15 6.66 27.92
C THR A 348 29.43 6.74 27.10
N THR A 349 30.49 7.17 27.78
CA THR A 349 31.85 7.40 27.28
C THR A 349 32.53 6.10 26.87
N ILE A 350 33.02 6.01 25.63
CA ILE A 350 34.19 5.21 25.27
C ILE A 350 35.09 6.06 24.37
N SER A 351 36.35 6.20 24.78
CA SER A 351 37.38 7.03 24.12
C SER A 351 37.84 6.46 22.77
N PRO A 352 38.27 7.32 21.84
CA PRO A 352 38.69 6.91 20.50
C PRO A 352 40.15 6.44 20.51
N ASN A 353 40.37 5.14 20.25
CA ASN A 353 41.68 4.66 19.83
C ASN A 353 41.68 4.48 18.32
N TYR A 354 42.43 5.36 17.65
CA TYR A 354 42.87 5.22 16.27
C TYR A 354 43.67 3.92 16.11
N TYR A 355 43.19 3.00 15.27
CA TYR A 355 44.08 2.10 14.53
C TYR A 355 43.62 1.95 13.08
N THR A 356 44.48 2.51 12.24
CA THR A 356 44.85 2.23 10.86
C THR A 356 44.19 1.03 10.17
N MET A 357 43.73 1.27 8.95
CA MET A 357 43.35 0.26 7.96
C MET A 357 44.40 -0.86 7.86
N ASN A 358 43.96 -2.09 8.05
CA ASN A 358 44.51 -3.26 7.38
C ASN A 358 43.36 -4.11 6.86
N ARG A 359 43.36 -4.35 5.55
CA ARG A 359 42.47 -5.28 4.84
C ARG A 359 42.64 -6.69 5.41
N SER A 360 41.55 -7.27 5.92
CA SER A 360 41.19 -8.68 5.72
C SER A 360 39.85 -9.02 6.39
N GLU A 361 38.95 -9.60 5.58
CA GLU A 361 37.74 -10.37 5.88
C GLU A 361 36.49 -9.67 6.46
N SER A 362 35.42 -9.71 5.66
CA SER A 362 34.08 -9.19 5.87
C SER A 362 33.20 -10.11 6.73
N THR A 363 32.48 -9.54 7.70
CA THR A 363 31.28 -10.16 8.31
C THR A 363 30.14 -9.13 8.27
N ASN A 364 29.19 -9.32 7.34
CA ASN A 364 27.91 -8.58 7.31
C ASN A 364 26.92 -9.32 8.22
N SER A 365 26.29 -8.65 9.18
CA SER A 365 25.12 -9.20 9.88
C SER A 365 23.85 -8.90 9.08
N GLU A 366 23.06 -9.93 8.76
CA GLU A 366 21.81 -9.82 7.99
C GLU A 366 20.64 -9.34 8.85
N THR A 367 19.73 -8.55 8.27
CA THR A 367 18.47 -8.13 8.92
C THR A 367 17.43 -9.23 8.74
N GLN A 368 16.87 -9.69 9.85
CA GLN A 368 15.91 -10.80 9.93
C GLN A 368 14.55 -10.29 10.44
N PHE A 369 13.46 -10.94 10.02
CA PHE A 369 12.08 -10.48 10.26
C PHE A 369 11.26 -11.49 11.05
N PHE A 370 10.41 -11.01 11.97
CA PHE A 370 9.63 -11.87 12.86
C PHE A 370 8.20 -11.36 13.07
N GLU A 371 7.28 -12.30 13.14
CA GLU A 371 5.93 -12.14 13.67
C GLU A 371 5.94 -12.44 15.18
N ILE A 372 5.38 -11.54 15.99
CA ILE A 372 5.20 -11.72 17.43
C ILE A 372 3.71 -11.66 17.76
N GLN A 373 3.25 -12.63 18.55
CA GLN A 373 1.99 -12.58 19.26
C GLN A 373 2.27 -12.43 20.76
N LEU A 374 1.78 -11.35 21.35
CA LEU A 374 1.85 -11.11 22.78
C LEU A 374 0.83 -11.93 23.56
N SER A 375 1.17 -12.19 24.82
CA SER A 375 0.26 -12.76 25.80
C SER A 375 -1.05 -11.97 25.88
N SER A 376 -2.16 -12.69 25.95
CA SER A 376 -3.47 -12.04 26.14
C SER A 376 -3.66 -11.36 27.51
N VAL A 377 -2.71 -11.50 28.44
CA VAL A 377 -2.72 -10.83 29.76
C VAL A 377 -2.14 -9.42 29.62
N LYS A 378 -3.01 -8.40 29.66
CA LYS A 378 -2.62 -7.00 29.41
C LYS A 378 -1.54 -6.49 30.36
N GLU A 379 -1.59 -6.86 31.63
CA GLU A 379 -0.63 -6.43 32.65
C GLU A 379 0.80 -6.88 32.32
N MET A 380 0.95 -7.98 31.60
CA MET A 380 2.25 -8.50 31.18
C MET A 380 2.79 -7.77 29.95
N GLN A 381 1.96 -7.05 29.19
CA GLN A 381 2.38 -6.43 27.92
C GLN A 381 3.18 -5.13 28.10
N ASN A 382 3.10 -4.43 29.24
CA ASN A 382 3.58 -3.05 29.35
C ASN A 382 5.09 -2.88 29.06
N ASP A 383 5.90 -3.92 29.28
CA ASP A 383 7.36 -3.85 29.17
C ASP A 383 7.96 -4.89 28.19
N TRP A 384 7.14 -5.52 27.34
CA TRP A 384 7.62 -6.61 26.47
C TRP A 384 8.75 -6.15 25.53
N LYS A 385 8.68 -4.90 25.04
CA LYS A 385 9.66 -4.33 24.11
C LYS A 385 11.03 -4.12 24.76
N GLU A 386 11.03 -3.60 25.98
CA GLU A 386 12.26 -3.35 26.75
C GLU A 386 12.96 -4.66 27.07
N ASN A 387 12.18 -5.67 27.48
CA ASN A 387 12.70 -7.01 27.75
C ASN A 387 13.19 -7.71 26.48
N ALA A 388 12.47 -7.58 25.36
CA ALA A 388 12.88 -8.12 24.06
C ALA A 388 14.18 -7.49 23.55
N ALA A 389 14.30 -6.16 23.64
CA ALA A 389 15.52 -5.45 23.26
C ALA A 389 16.71 -5.77 24.17
N SER A 390 16.46 -6.04 25.46
CA SER A 390 17.50 -6.50 26.39
C SER A 390 17.97 -7.92 26.11
N LEU A 391 17.08 -8.80 25.64
CA LEU A 391 17.38 -10.21 25.40
C LEU A 391 18.01 -10.45 24.02
N VAL A 392 17.58 -9.68 23.01
CA VAL A 392 18.07 -9.75 21.64
C VAL A 392 18.66 -8.39 21.24
N PRO A 393 19.96 -8.16 21.50
CA PRO A 393 20.66 -6.96 21.04
C PRO A 393 20.62 -6.91 19.51
N GLY A 394 20.11 -5.81 18.94
CA GLY A 394 19.92 -5.67 17.49
C GLY A 394 18.47 -5.60 17.02
N LEU A 395 17.49 -5.60 17.93
CA LEU A 395 16.10 -5.28 17.61
C LEU A 395 15.99 -3.82 17.09
N LEU A 396 15.61 -3.65 15.82
CA LEU A 396 15.62 -2.36 15.10
C LEU A 396 14.26 -1.66 15.07
N LEU A 397 13.18 -2.40 14.88
CA LEU A 397 11.84 -1.88 14.63
C LEU A 397 10.79 -2.81 15.22
N SER A 398 9.72 -2.23 15.76
CA SER A 398 8.54 -2.98 16.20
C SER A 398 7.27 -2.23 15.82
N GLU A 399 6.47 -2.82 14.93
CA GLU A 399 5.22 -2.26 14.46
C GLU A 399 4.05 -3.14 14.88
N PRO A 400 2.97 -2.59 15.47
CA PRO A 400 1.74 -3.38 15.61
C PRO A 400 1.22 -3.72 14.21
N LEU A 401 0.84 -4.98 14.00
CA LEU A 401 0.29 -5.43 12.72
C LEU A 401 -1.07 -4.77 12.45
N TYR A 402 -1.82 -4.45 13.52
CA TYR A 402 -3.11 -3.78 13.49
C TYR A 402 -3.08 -2.44 14.24
N PRO A 403 -2.38 -1.40 13.75
CA PRO A 403 -2.17 -0.15 14.49
C PRO A 403 -3.48 0.59 14.81
N MET A 404 -4.52 0.37 14.01
CA MET A 404 -5.80 1.08 14.07
C MET A 404 -6.97 0.21 14.57
N SER A 405 -6.73 -1.06 14.93
CA SER A 405 -7.82 -1.95 15.32
C SER A 405 -8.30 -1.68 16.74
N THR A 406 -9.62 -1.60 16.88
CA THR A 406 -10.31 -1.49 18.19
C THR A 406 -10.45 -2.84 18.88
N GLU A 407 -10.23 -3.95 18.17
CA GLU A 407 -10.34 -5.30 18.72
C GLU A 407 -9.13 -5.66 19.58
N SER A 408 -9.40 -6.19 20.77
CA SER A 408 -8.35 -6.52 21.75
C SER A 408 -7.42 -7.65 21.28
N SER A 409 -7.92 -8.59 20.48
CA SER A 409 -7.14 -9.68 19.87
C SER A 409 -6.07 -9.14 18.91
N HIS A 410 -6.42 -8.14 18.11
CA HIS A 410 -5.54 -7.54 17.10
C HIS A 410 -4.39 -6.72 17.68
N ARG A 411 -4.54 -6.20 18.91
CA ARG A 411 -3.48 -5.43 19.59
C ARG A 411 -2.30 -6.27 20.05
N ASN A 412 -2.42 -7.59 20.01
CA ASN A 412 -1.38 -8.50 20.46
C ASN A 412 -0.38 -8.87 19.36
N PHE A 413 -0.65 -8.52 18.09
CA PHE A 413 0.20 -8.92 16.97
C PHE A 413 1.17 -7.80 16.57
N TYR A 414 2.46 -8.12 16.51
CA TYR A 414 3.55 -7.24 16.15
C TYR A 414 4.43 -7.85 15.06
N TYR A 415 5.08 -6.98 14.28
CA TYR A 415 6.11 -7.33 13.34
C TYR A 415 7.40 -6.64 13.75
N ILE A 416 8.49 -7.39 13.90
CA ILE A 416 9.77 -6.86 14.37
C ILE A 416 10.93 -7.22 13.43
N HIS A 417 11.95 -6.37 13.43
CA HIS A 417 13.18 -6.57 12.67
C HIS A 417 14.36 -6.71 13.63
N VAL A 418 15.24 -7.68 13.38
CA VAL A 418 16.41 -7.94 14.21
C VAL A 418 17.64 -8.05 13.32
N GLN A 419 18.67 -7.24 13.59
CA GLN A 419 19.98 -7.38 12.98
C GLN A 419 20.86 -8.24 13.88
N SER A 420 21.15 -9.47 13.45
CA SER A 420 21.93 -10.42 14.23
C SER A 420 22.60 -11.45 13.32
N ASP A 421 23.73 -11.97 13.78
CA ASP A 421 24.44 -13.12 13.20
C ASP A 421 23.89 -14.46 13.70
N LYS A 422 23.01 -14.47 14.72
CA LYS A 422 22.28 -15.66 15.18
C LYS A 422 21.32 -16.18 14.13
N SER A 423 21.01 -17.48 14.19
CA SER A 423 19.96 -18.07 13.38
C SER A 423 18.59 -17.44 13.70
N PRO A 424 17.68 -17.28 12.70
CA PRO A 424 16.32 -16.80 12.96
C PRO A 424 15.60 -17.62 14.02
N TRP A 425 15.79 -18.94 14.03
CA TRP A 425 15.12 -19.81 14.99
C TRP A 425 15.69 -19.68 16.41
N GLU A 426 16.97 -19.32 16.56
CA GLU A 426 17.57 -19.02 17.86
C GLU A 426 17.03 -17.70 18.42
N ILE A 427 16.90 -16.68 17.57
CA ILE A 427 16.31 -15.39 17.95
C ILE A 427 14.84 -15.56 18.37
N ALA A 428 14.08 -16.34 17.61
CA ALA A 428 12.70 -16.66 17.97
C ALA A 428 12.61 -17.40 19.31
N ALA A 429 13.55 -18.31 19.60
CA ALA A 429 13.59 -19.05 20.85
C ALA A 429 13.95 -18.16 22.04
N ASP A 430 14.87 -17.22 21.86
CA ASP A 430 15.20 -16.20 22.85
C ASP A 430 13.94 -15.37 23.15
N LEU A 431 13.27 -14.85 22.13
CA LEU A 431 12.07 -14.01 22.29
C LEU A 431 10.90 -14.75 22.95
N GLU A 432 10.61 -16.00 22.59
CA GLU A 432 9.59 -16.82 23.28
C GLU A 432 9.97 -17.22 24.70
N GLY A 433 11.23 -17.02 25.10
CA GLY A 433 11.63 -17.13 26.51
C GLY A 433 11.01 -16.05 27.39
N LEU A 434 10.49 -14.97 26.80
CA LEU A 434 9.81 -13.91 27.53
C LEU A 434 8.37 -14.29 27.85
N PRO A 435 7.92 -14.21 29.11
CA PRO A 435 6.55 -14.55 29.49
C PRO A 435 5.50 -13.62 28.83
N GLN A 436 5.92 -12.50 28.27
CA GLN A 436 5.08 -11.57 27.52
C GLN A 436 4.75 -12.02 26.09
N ILE A 437 5.52 -12.95 25.52
CA ILE A 437 5.41 -13.38 24.12
C ILE A 437 4.82 -14.79 24.09
N ASP A 438 3.61 -14.93 23.54
CA ASP A 438 2.97 -16.24 23.36
C ASP A 438 3.63 -17.00 22.20
N THR A 439 3.88 -16.31 21.08
CA THR A 439 4.60 -16.88 19.93
C THR A 439 5.48 -15.83 19.25
N CYS A 440 6.66 -16.25 18.76
CA CYS A 440 7.55 -15.52 17.88
C CYS A 440 7.92 -16.45 16.72
N THR A 441 7.55 -16.10 15.50
CA THR A 441 7.82 -16.91 14.31
C THR A 441 8.62 -16.09 13.29
N PRO A 442 9.77 -16.58 12.81
CA PRO A 442 10.53 -15.85 11.79
C PRO A 442 9.75 -15.85 10.46
N ASP A 443 9.71 -14.71 9.76
CA ASP A 443 9.11 -14.60 8.43
C ASP A 443 10.12 -15.07 7.37
N LEU A 444 10.32 -16.39 7.32
CA LEU A 444 11.27 -17.03 6.42
C LEU A 444 10.66 -17.37 5.06
N GLU A 445 11.54 -17.44 4.05
CA GLU A 445 11.21 -17.86 2.70
C GLU A 445 10.76 -19.33 2.65
N MET A 446 9.60 -19.60 2.04
CA MET A 446 9.10 -20.96 1.83
C MET A 446 8.44 -21.11 0.46
N SER A 447 8.70 -22.26 -0.20
CA SER A 447 8.16 -22.61 -1.53
C SER A 447 7.05 -23.64 -1.42
N THR A 448 5.88 -23.41 -2.02
CA THR A 448 4.76 -24.39 -2.05
C THR A 448 4.91 -25.47 -3.11
N ASP A 449 5.85 -25.32 -4.05
CA ASP A 449 6.06 -26.33 -5.08
C ASP A 449 7.03 -27.43 -4.58
N ILE A 450 6.45 -28.58 -4.23
CA ILE A 450 7.15 -29.81 -3.82
C ILE A 450 7.28 -30.73 -5.06
N ARG A 451 7.87 -30.21 -6.15
CA ARG A 451 8.91 -30.81 -7.01
C ARG A 451 8.69 -32.20 -7.78
N PRO A 452 9.40 -32.45 -8.91
CA PRO A 452 9.26 -33.63 -9.82
C PRO A 452 9.97 -34.96 -9.47
N GLY A 453 9.19 -36.02 -9.28
CA GLY A 453 9.69 -37.38 -9.03
C GLY A 453 8.97 -38.51 -9.74
N HIS A 454 8.54 -38.38 -11.00
CA HIS A 454 8.25 -39.50 -11.92
C HIS A 454 8.58 -39.08 -13.36
N TYR A 455 9.84 -39.25 -13.77
CA TYR A 455 10.25 -39.12 -15.18
C TYR A 455 9.51 -40.16 -16.02
N GLY A 456 8.47 -39.73 -16.73
CA GLY A 456 7.82 -40.56 -17.73
C GLY A 456 6.43 -40.13 -18.22
N ARG A 457 5.74 -39.19 -17.56
CA ARG A 457 4.35 -38.89 -17.94
C ARG A 457 3.89 -37.43 -17.98
N TRP A 458 4.75 -36.45 -17.76
CA TRP A 458 4.33 -35.05 -17.90
C TRP A 458 4.33 -34.58 -19.35
N SER A 459 3.17 -34.11 -19.78
CA SER A 459 3.05 -33.17 -20.89
C SER A 459 3.69 -31.84 -20.50
N SER A 460 4.42 -31.28 -21.46
CA SER A 460 5.12 -30.00 -21.52
C SER A 460 4.35 -28.71 -21.14
N ASN A 461 3.46 -28.68 -20.15
CA ASN A 461 2.57 -27.53 -19.89
C ASN A 461 2.76 -26.82 -18.53
N GLU A 462 3.62 -27.30 -17.61
CA GLU A 462 3.84 -26.64 -16.31
C GLU A 462 5.30 -26.35 -15.93
N SER A 463 6.29 -26.76 -16.74
CA SER A 463 7.64 -26.22 -16.56
C SER A 463 7.68 -24.76 -17.02
N LEU A 464 7.40 -23.83 -16.10
CA LEU A 464 7.46 -22.39 -16.33
C LEU A 464 8.85 -21.89 -16.79
N GLU A 465 9.90 -22.71 -16.72
CA GLU A 465 11.19 -22.44 -17.34
C GLU A 465 11.18 -22.55 -18.88
N SER A 466 10.16 -23.19 -19.48
CA SER A 466 10.06 -23.42 -20.93
C SER A 466 8.96 -22.64 -21.64
N LEU A 467 8.31 -21.66 -20.97
CA LEU A 467 7.31 -20.81 -21.64
C LEU A 467 8.00 -19.67 -22.41
N ASP A 468 8.31 -20.05 -23.66
CA ASP A 468 8.59 -19.27 -24.85
C ASP A 468 9.84 -18.37 -24.81
N ASP A 469 11.02 -18.95 -25.01
CA ASP A 469 12.15 -18.28 -25.66
C ASP A 469 11.86 -17.86 -27.14
N GLY A 470 10.63 -18.02 -27.60
CA GLY A 470 10.20 -17.83 -28.98
C GLY A 470 9.95 -19.15 -29.73
N THR A 471 9.95 -20.31 -29.06
CA THR A 471 9.81 -21.65 -29.65
C THR A 471 8.51 -22.39 -29.30
N ALA A 472 7.55 -21.80 -28.57
CA ALA A 472 6.33 -22.50 -28.17
C ALA A 472 5.47 -22.95 -29.38
N ASP A 473 5.47 -24.25 -29.67
CA ASP A 473 4.66 -24.84 -30.74
C ASP A 473 3.21 -25.04 -30.28
N TRP A 474 2.39 -24.02 -30.54
CA TRP A 474 0.96 -24.04 -30.27
C TRP A 474 0.24 -25.25 -30.88
N ALA A 475 0.62 -25.68 -32.08
CA ALA A 475 -0.03 -26.80 -32.76
C ALA A 475 0.26 -28.11 -32.01
N GLN A 476 1.46 -28.22 -31.43
CA GLN A 476 1.84 -29.36 -30.61
C GLN A 476 1.13 -29.36 -29.24
N SER A 477 0.96 -28.21 -28.58
CA SER A 477 0.21 -28.12 -27.31
C SER A 477 -1.27 -28.52 -27.51
N GLU A 478 -1.91 -28.00 -28.56
CA GLU A 478 -3.28 -28.38 -28.92
C GLU A 478 -3.40 -29.87 -29.28
N LYS A 479 -2.42 -30.41 -30.00
CA LYS A 479 -2.36 -31.85 -30.31
C LYS A 479 -2.21 -32.68 -29.03
N ASN A 480 -1.37 -32.27 -28.09
CA ASN A 480 -1.19 -32.96 -26.81
C ASN A 480 -2.47 -32.96 -25.97
N PHE A 481 -3.18 -31.82 -25.91
CA PHE A 481 -4.49 -31.73 -25.26
C PHE A 481 -5.48 -32.73 -25.87
N LYS A 482 -5.63 -32.73 -27.20
CA LYS A 482 -6.55 -33.63 -27.90
C LYS A 482 -6.18 -35.09 -27.70
N ILE A 483 -4.90 -35.43 -27.63
CA ILE A 483 -4.45 -36.81 -27.36
C ILE A 483 -4.81 -37.21 -25.93
N ARG A 484 -4.52 -36.35 -24.94
CA ARG A 484 -4.75 -36.65 -23.52
C ARG A 484 -6.25 -36.80 -23.22
N TRP A 485 -7.07 -35.92 -23.79
CA TRP A 485 -8.50 -35.82 -23.50
C TRP A 485 -9.38 -36.34 -24.63
N ALA A 486 -8.87 -37.15 -25.54
CA ALA A 486 -9.64 -37.69 -26.68
C ALA A 486 -10.94 -38.41 -26.25
N ASN A 487 -10.92 -38.99 -25.05
CA ASN A 487 -12.04 -39.74 -24.48
C ASN A 487 -12.89 -38.91 -23.50
N ALA A 488 -12.45 -37.70 -23.15
CA ALA A 488 -13.23 -36.80 -22.31
C ALA A 488 -14.54 -36.47 -23.02
N ARG A 489 -15.66 -36.57 -22.30
CA ARG A 489 -17.02 -36.45 -22.88
C ARG A 489 -17.16 -35.19 -23.73
N LEU A 490 -16.81 -34.03 -23.18
CA LEU A 490 -16.92 -32.73 -23.84
C LEU A 490 -16.00 -32.64 -25.07
N VAL A 491 -14.76 -33.09 -24.96
CA VAL A 491 -13.78 -33.03 -26.06
C VAL A 491 -14.20 -33.96 -27.20
N LYS A 492 -14.65 -35.15 -26.87
CA LYS A 492 -15.15 -36.15 -27.83
C LYS A 492 -16.39 -35.66 -28.57
N GLU A 493 -17.37 -35.09 -27.85
CA GLU A 493 -18.57 -34.48 -28.42
C GLU A 493 -18.20 -33.36 -29.41
N CYS A 494 -17.33 -32.42 -29.00
CA CYS A 494 -16.86 -31.33 -29.88
C CYS A 494 -16.17 -31.84 -31.16
N ILE A 495 -15.31 -32.85 -31.06
CA ILE A 495 -14.63 -33.44 -32.22
C ILE A 495 -15.63 -34.13 -33.15
N GLN A 496 -16.58 -34.89 -32.61
CA GLN A 496 -17.60 -35.60 -33.39
C GLN A 496 -18.55 -34.64 -34.13
N GLU A 497 -18.89 -33.50 -33.51
CA GLU A 497 -19.76 -32.48 -34.08
C GLU A 497 -19.03 -31.54 -35.07
N GLY A 498 -17.73 -31.74 -35.32
CA GLY A 498 -16.94 -30.86 -36.18
C GLY A 498 -16.61 -29.49 -35.57
N LYS A 499 -16.94 -29.29 -34.29
CA LYS A 499 -16.65 -28.10 -33.47
C LYS A 499 -15.25 -28.18 -32.89
N ASN A 500 -14.25 -28.23 -33.77
CA ASN A 500 -12.85 -28.53 -33.46
C ASN A 500 -12.11 -27.46 -32.62
N GLN A 501 -12.80 -26.47 -32.04
CA GLN A 501 -12.21 -25.45 -31.17
C GLN A 501 -13.02 -25.22 -29.88
N ASP A 502 -14.28 -25.66 -29.82
CA ASP A 502 -15.19 -25.41 -28.70
C ASP A 502 -14.75 -26.13 -27.41
N TYR A 503 -13.95 -27.20 -27.52
CA TYR A 503 -13.36 -27.86 -26.36
C TYR A 503 -12.43 -26.95 -25.54
N ARG A 504 -11.96 -25.82 -26.10
CA ARG A 504 -11.13 -24.84 -25.37
C ARG A 504 -11.91 -24.15 -24.24
N ALA A 505 -13.23 -24.15 -24.33
CA ALA A 505 -14.14 -23.63 -23.30
C ALA A 505 -14.75 -24.73 -22.42
N TRP A 506 -14.14 -25.93 -22.36
CA TRP A 506 -14.68 -27.08 -21.60
C TRP A 506 -14.98 -26.73 -20.14
N ASN A 507 -14.18 -25.85 -19.53
CA ASN A 507 -14.33 -25.41 -18.15
C ASN A 507 -15.67 -24.68 -17.93
N ARG A 508 -16.17 -23.94 -18.92
CA ARG A 508 -17.48 -23.27 -18.86
C ARG A 508 -18.63 -24.26 -18.90
N GLU A 509 -18.51 -25.30 -19.71
CA GLU A 509 -19.49 -26.39 -19.78
C GLU A 509 -19.48 -27.25 -18.51
N ALA A 510 -18.30 -27.51 -17.95
CA ALA A 510 -18.14 -28.27 -16.71
C ALA A 510 -18.87 -27.61 -15.53
N VAL A 511 -18.87 -26.27 -15.47
CA VAL A 511 -19.60 -25.51 -14.45
C VAL A 511 -21.03 -25.11 -14.87
N ARG A 512 -21.51 -25.66 -15.99
CA ARG A 512 -22.86 -25.49 -16.57
C ARG A 512 -23.28 -24.06 -16.86
N MET A 513 -22.30 -23.20 -17.17
CA MET A 513 -22.58 -21.80 -17.51
C MET A 513 -23.42 -21.67 -18.80
N SER A 514 -23.28 -22.60 -19.74
CA SER A 514 -24.01 -22.62 -21.01
C SER A 514 -25.51 -22.92 -20.89
N LYS A 515 -25.95 -23.43 -19.74
CA LYS A 515 -27.35 -23.80 -19.48
C LYS A 515 -28.19 -22.67 -18.91
N ILE A 516 -27.55 -21.60 -18.45
CA ILE A 516 -28.24 -20.44 -17.88
C ILE A 516 -28.97 -19.67 -19.00
N ASP A 517 -30.29 -19.53 -18.86
CA ASP A 517 -31.09 -18.69 -19.76
C ASP A 517 -30.86 -17.21 -19.45
N SER A 518 -30.10 -16.54 -20.31
CA SER A 518 -29.82 -15.12 -20.11
C SER A 518 -31.04 -14.20 -20.29
N GLU A 519 -32.16 -14.72 -20.83
CA GLU A 519 -33.39 -13.95 -20.99
C GLU A 519 -34.28 -13.98 -19.74
N GLU A 520 -33.99 -14.87 -18.78
CA GLU A 520 -34.70 -14.95 -17.52
C GLU A 520 -34.56 -13.64 -16.73
N GLU A 521 -35.69 -13.09 -16.25
CA GLU A 521 -35.70 -11.80 -15.54
C GLU A 521 -34.84 -11.82 -14.26
N SER A 522 -34.76 -12.98 -13.59
CA SER A 522 -33.91 -13.16 -12.41
C SER A 522 -32.42 -12.98 -12.75
N PHE A 523 -31.99 -13.49 -13.90
CA PHE A 523 -30.62 -13.34 -14.41
C PHE A 523 -30.36 -11.91 -14.92
N LYS A 524 -31.33 -11.27 -15.58
CA LYS A 524 -31.23 -9.85 -15.97
C LYS A 524 -30.99 -8.93 -14.77
N ASN A 525 -31.65 -9.19 -13.65
CA ASN A 525 -31.43 -8.42 -12.41
C ASN A 525 -30.09 -8.73 -11.76
N CYS A 526 -29.63 -9.99 -11.80
CA CYS A 526 -28.27 -10.36 -11.42
C CYS A 526 -27.23 -9.56 -12.24
N VAL A 527 -27.36 -9.53 -13.56
CA VAL A 527 -26.46 -8.78 -14.47
C VAL A 527 -26.44 -7.27 -14.18
N LYS A 528 -27.58 -6.66 -13.80
CA LYS A 528 -27.61 -5.24 -13.39
C LYS A 528 -26.88 -4.98 -12.07
N ASN A 529 -26.84 -5.96 -11.17
CA ASN A 529 -26.27 -5.82 -9.84
C ASN A 529 -24.80 -6.23 -9.77
N ILE A 530 -24.33 -7.13 -10.65
CA ILE A 530 -22.97 -7.68 -10.57
C ILE A 530 -21.88 -6.63 -10.76
N GLY A 531 -22.13 -5.56 -11.53
CA GLY A 531 -21.21 -4.42 -11.64
C GLY A 531 -21.04 -3.60 -10.36
N LYS A 532 -21.82 -3.87 -9.30
CA LYS A 532 -21.68 -3.27 -7.97
C LYS A 532 -20.80 -4.11 -7.03
N ILE A 533 -20.47 -5.33 -7.42
CA ILE A 533 -19.68 -6.26 -6.61
C ILE A 533 -18.20 -5.87 -6.70
N ARG A 534 -17.56 -5.68 -5.56
CA ARG A 534 -16.13 -5.37 -5.45
C ARG A 534 -15.33 -6.67 -5.34
N LEU A 535 -14.77 -7.10 -6.46
CA LEU A 535 -14.02 -8.36 -6.59
C LEU A 535 -12.51 -8.07 -6.62
N VAL A 536 -11.81 -8.40 -5.53
CA VAL A 536 -10.37 -8.17 -5.40
C VAL A 536 -9.60 -9.45 -5.68
N GLN A 537 -8.56 -9.35 -6.50
CA GLN A 537 -7.65 -10.43 -6.83
C GLN A 537 -6.33 -10.24 -6.07
N LEU A 538 -5.91 -11.24 -5.30
CA LEU A 538 -4.57 -11.29 -4.72
C LEU A 538 -3.69 -12.23 -5.56
N ASP A 539 -2.88 -11.67 -6.45
CA ASP A 539 -2.10 -12.44 -7.44
C ASP A 539 -0.75 -11.76 -7.80
N THR A 540 -0.15 -12.12 -8.94
CA THR A 540 1.11 -11.56 -9.42
C THR A 540 0.98 -10.20 -10.10
N GLY A 541 -0.23 -9.64 -10.11
CA GLY A 541 -0.58 -8.46 -10.88
C GLY A 541 -1.24 -8.78 -12.23
N TYR A 542 -1.28 -7.80 -13.12
CA TYR A 542 -1.93 -7.92 -14.42
C TYR A 542 -1.03 -7.50 -15.59
N THR A 543 -1.40 -7.90 -16.81
CA THR A 543 -0.74 -7.55 -18.06
C THR A 543 -1.74 -6.96 -19.05
N ASP A 544 -1.26 -6.24 -20.07
CA ASP A 544 -2.10 -5.62 -21.11
C ASP A 544 -2.59 -6.60 -22.19
N HIS A 545 -2.87 -7.85 -21.81
CA HIS A 545 -3.34 -8.82 -22.79
C HIS A 545 -4.76 -8.43 -23.25
N THR A 546 -5.01 -8.39 -24.57
CA THR A 546 -6.28 -7.90 -25.14
C THR A 546 -7.51 -8.63 -24.62
N LYS A 547 -7.36 -9.92 -24.29
CA LYS A 547 -8.37 -10.76 -23.63
C LYS A 547 -8.97 -10.14 -22.35
N VAL A 548 -8.23 -9.36 -21.58
CA VAL A 548 -8.69 -8.82 -20.29
C VAL A 548 -8.83 -7.30 -20.27
N LEU A 549 -8.59 -6.63 -21.41
CA LEU A 549 -8.71 -5.18 -21.51
C LEU A 549 -10.12 -4.69 -21.16
N GLY A 550 -10.20 -3.78 -20.18
CA GLY A 550 -11.46 -3.27 -19.65
C GLY A 550 -12.17 -4.20 -18.65
N GLY A 551 -11.62 -5.39 -18.41
CA GLY A 551 -12.07 -6.32 -17.35
C GLY A 551 -11.47 -6.00 -15.98
N PHE A 552 -10.39 -5.23 -15.91
CA PHE A 552 -9.79 -4.77 -14.65
C PHE A 552 -10.27 -3.36 -14.25
N ASP A 553 -10.26 -3.09 -12.94
CA ASP A 553 -10.42 -1.76 -12.37
C ASP A 553 -9.07 -1.19 -11.93
N LEU A 554 -8.36 -0.58 -12.88
CA LEU A 554 -7.00 -0.04 -12.73
C LEU A 554 -6.95 1.33 -12.03
N LEU A 555 -8.06 1.79 -11.44
CA LEU A 555 -8.07 3.02 -10.62
C LEU A 555 -7.93 2.70 -9.13
N GLN A 556 -8.04 1.42 -8.78
CA GLN A 556 -8.04 0.91 -7.42
C GLN A 556 -7.05 -0.24 -7.27
N ASP A 557 -6.19 -0.48 -8.27
CA ASP A 557 -5.17 -1.50 -8.18
C ASP A 557 -4.04 -1.05 -7.26
N GLU A 558 -3.34 -2.02 -6.67
CA GLU A 558 -2.34 -1.76 -5.64
C GLU A 558 -1.19 -2.78 -5.77
N ASP A 559 0.03 -2.34 -5.52
CA ASP A 559 1.22 -3.21 -5.45
C ASP A 559 1.78 -3.22 -4.02
N PHE A 560 1.84 -4.41 -3.44
CA PHE A 560 2.36 -4.66 -2.09
C PHE A 560 3.80 -5.19 -2.12
N ILE A 561 4.50 -5.03 -3.23
CA ILE A 561 5.87 -5.51 -3.46
C ILE A 561 6.82 -4.33 -3.61
N ASP A 562 6.75 -3.65 -4.75
CA ASP A 562 7.76 -2.68 -5.19
C ASP A 562 7.30 -1.71 -6.30
N GLY A 563 6.04 -1.76 -6.73
CA GLY A 563 5.49 -0.93 -7.82
C GLY A 563 4.55 0.19 -7.35
N GLU A 564 4.24 1.14 -8.25
CA GLU A 564 3.18 2.15 -8.06
C GLU A 564 1.79 1.62 -8.45
N ASP A 565 1.72 0.57 -9.27
CA ASP A 565 0.50 -0.06 -9.77
C ASP A 565 0.66 -1.60 -9.79
N ALA A 566 -0.44 -2.34 -9.88
CA ALA A 566 -0.41 -3.81 -9.81
C ALA A 566 0.09 -4.46 -11.10
N ARG A 567 0.82 -3.74 -11.96
CA ARG A 567 1.22 -4.22 -13.28
C ARG A 567 2.35 -5.23 -13.17
N ASP A 568 2.19 -6.36 -13.83
CA ASP A 568 3.21 -7.39 -13.96
C ASP A 568 4.11 -7.05 -15.15
N GLU A 569 5.35 -6.66 -14.85
CA GLU A 569 6.40 -6.36 -15.83
C GLU A 569 6.89 -7.59 -16.63
N MET A 570 6.29 -8.77 -16.41
CA MET A 570 6.67 -10.02 -17.08
C MET A 570 8.13 -10.40 -16.81
N SER A 571 8.64 -10.04 -15.64
CA SER A 571 10.03 -10.28 -15.28
C SER A 571 10.33 -11.78 -15.14
N ILE A 572 11.34 -12.25 -15.86
CA ILE A 572 11.73 -13.67 -15.92
C ILE A 572 12.82 -13.94 -14.87
N GLY A 573 12.76 -15.07 -14.18
CA GLY A 573 13.77 -15.48 -13.21
C GLY A 573 13.38 -16.78 -12.52
N LEU A 574 14.31 -17.36 -11.77
CA LEU A 574 14.07 -18.55 -10.96
C LEU A 574 12.87 -18.27 -10.02
N LEU A 575 11.90 -19.19 -9.97
CA LEU A 575 10.68 -19.10 -9.15
C LEU A 575 9.73 -17.92 -9.48
N ARG A 576 9.82 -17.26 -10.65
CA ARG A 576 8.87 -16.21 -11.07
C ARG A 576 7.74 -16.79 -11.93
N HIS A 577 6.53 -16.24 -11.77
CA HIS A 577 5.34 -16.68 -12.50
C HIS A 577 4.69 -15.52 -13.28
N PRO A 578 5.39 -14.97 -14.29
CA PRO A 578 4.93 -13.77 -14.98
C PRO A 578 3.56 -13.99 -15.63
N GLY A 579 2.69 -12.99 -15.51
CA GLY A 579 1.34 -12.97 -16.08
C GLY A 579 0.38 -14.00 -15.48
N HIS A 580 0.65 -14.54 -14.29
CA HIS A 580 -0.26 -15.47 -13.62
C HIS A 580 -1.59 -14.81 -13.27
N GLY A 581 -1.58 -13.61 -12.68
CA GLY A 581 -2.82 -12.90 -12.35
C GLY A 581 -3.70 -12.57 -13.58
N THR A 582 -3.10 -12.24 -14.73
CA THR A 582 -3.83 -12.11 -16.02
C THR A 582 -4.51 -13.42 -16.41
N ARG A 583 -3.80 -14.55 -16.31
CA ARG A 583 -4.33 -15.86 -16.69
C ARG A 583 -5.52 -16.25 -15.82
N THR A 584 -5.41 -16.11 -14.50
CA THR A 584 -6.48 -16.46 -13.57
C THR A 584 -7.66 -15.48 -13.66
N ALA A 585 -7.43 -14.17 -13.79
CA ALA A 585 -8.50 -13.18 -13.99
C ALA A 585 -9.28 -13.40 -15.28
N SER A 586 -8.63 -13.90 -16.34
CA SER A 586 -9.31 -14.17 -17.62
C SER A 586 -10.42 -15.22 -17.52
N ILE A 587 -10.36 -16.11 -16.52
CA ILE A 587 -11.42 -17.08 -16.26
C ILE A 587 -12.69 -16.39 -15.75
N ILE A 588 -12.56 -15.17 -15.20
CA ILE A 588 -13.69 -14.35 -14.75
C ILE A 588 -14.12 -13.40 -15.87
N VAL A 589 -13.18 -12.58 -16.37
CA VAL A 589 -13.45 -11.40 -17.21
C VAL A 589 -12.85 -11.48 -18.62
N GLY A 590 -12.35 -12.64 -19.03
CA GLY A 590 -11.75 -12.84 -20.35
C GLY A 590 -12.77 -12.66 -21.48
N GLN A 591 -12.52 -11.69 -22.36
CA GLN A 591 -13.43 -11.28 -23.43
C GLN A 591 -13.09 -11.94 -24.76
N HIS A 592 -13.99 -11.93 -25.72
CA HIS A 592 -13.71 -12.32 -27.12
C HIS A 592 -13.55 -11.07 -28.00
N PRO A 593 -12.36 -10.44 -28.06
CA PRO A 593 -12.14 -9.32 -28.98
C PRO A 593 -12.18 -9.84 -30.42
N ASN A 594 -13.15 -9.37 -31.21
CA ASN A 594 -13.47 -9.78 -32.58
C ASN A 594 -12.22 -10.08 -33.47
N GLY A 595 -11.75 -11.33 -33.45
CA GLY A 595 -10.67 -11.83 -34.32
C GLY A 595 -9.25 -11.31 -34.02
N THR A 596 -9.01 -10.66 -32.87
CA THR A 596 -7.70 -10.05 -32.56
C THR A 596 -6.65 -11.06 -32.08
N ILE A 597 -7.09 -12.15 -31.44
CA ILE A 597 -6.20 -13.19 -30.88
C ILE A 597 -6.26 -14.43 -31.78
N LYS A 598 -5.09 -14.88 -32.26
CA LYS A 598 -4.99 -16.09 -33.07
C LYS A 598 -5.35 -17.31 -32.21
N ASN A 599 -6.23 -18.17 -32.72
CA ASN A 599 -6.66 -19.39 -32.03
C ASN A 599 -7.34 -19.18 -30.68
N ASP A 600 -8.10 -18.09 -30.54
CA ASP A 600 -8.99 -17.90 -29.40
C ASP A 600 -10.04 -19.02 -29.31
N GLY A 601 -10.63 -19.23 -28.13
CA GLY A 601 -11.67 -20.25 -27.93
C GLY A 601 -12.16 -20.44 -26.50
N ASN A 602 -11.73 -19.61 -25.54
CA ASN A 602 -12.27 -19.62 -24.19
C ASN A 602 -12.73 -18.21 -23.78
N THR A 603 -13.68 -18.11 -22.86
CA THR A 603 -14.23 -16.84 -22.34
C THR A 603 -14.36 -16.91 -20.82
N GLY A 604 -14.43 -15.75 -20.19
CA GLY A 604 -14.72 -15.66 -18.77
C GLY A 604 -16.10 -16.22 -18.41
N ILE A 605 -16.29 -16.55 -17.14
CA ILE A 605 -17.58 -16.99 -16.59
C ILE A 605 -18.53 -15.79 -16.42
N ALA A 606 -18.02 -14.65 -15.97
CA ALA A 606 -18.81 -13.44 -15.70
C ALA A 606 -18.81 -12.49 -16.91
N VAL A 607 -19.20 -13.00 -18.08
CA VAL A 607 -19.34 -12.24 -19.33
C VAL A 607 -20.77 -12.34 -19.88
N ASP A 608 -21.21 -11.34 -20.65
CA ASP A 608 -22.49 -11.39 -21.36
C ASP A 608 -22.43 -12.26 -22.63
N LYS A 609 -23.58 -12.37 -23.34
CA LYS A 609 -23.69 -13.09 -24.62
C LYS A 609 -22.73 -12.60 -25.70
N SER A 610 -22.27 -11.34 -25.63
CA SER A 610 -21.29 -10.76 -26.55
C SER A 610 -19.84 -11.01 -26.12
N GLY A 611 -19.63 -11.63 -24.96
CA GLY A 611 -18.30 -11.87 -24.39
C GLY A 611 -17.73 -10.65 -23.66
N LYS A 612 -18.55 -9.65 -23.31
CA LYS A 612 -18.10 -8.49 -22.52
C LYS A 612 -18.18 -8.79 -21.03
N ALA A 613 -17.16 -8.37 -20.28
CA ALA A 613 -17.11 -8.53 -18.82
C ALA A 613 -18.30 -7.82 -18.12
N LEU A 614 -18.94 -8.53 -17.21
CA LEU A 614 -20.06 -8.05 -16.39
C LEU A 614 -19.61 -7.42 -15.06
N VAL A 615 -18.46 -7.86 -14.56
CA VAL A 615 -17.82 -7.41 -13.33
C VAL A 615 -16.40 -6.94 -13.65
N LYS A 616 -15.85 -6.06 -12.81
CA LYS A 616 -14.44 -5.71 -12.86
C LYS A 616 -13.66 -6.42 -11.76
N VAL A 617 -12.45 -6.86 -12.08
CA VAL A 617 -11.49 -7.38 -11.10
C VAL A 617 -10.56 -6.24 -10.67
N ILE A 618 -10.37 -6.07 -9.36
CA ILE A 618 -9.40 -5.12 -8.78
C ILE A 618 -8.11 -5.90 -8.50
N PRO A 619 -7.02 -5.72 -9.27
CA PRO A 619 -5.81 -6.48 -9.11
C PRO A 619 -4.94 -5.93 -7.98
N TYR A 620 -4.63 -6.76 -6.98
CA TYR A 620 -3.60 -6.50 -5.97
C TYR A 620 -2.41 -7.41 -6.22
N ARG A 621 -1.26 -6.80 -6.49
CA ARG A 621 -0.01 -7.50 -6.71
C ARG A 621 0.67 -7.76 -5.38
N ILE A 622 0.71 -9.01 -4.94
CA ILE A 622 1.27 -9.38 -3.62
C ILE A 622 2.55 -10.22 -3.73
N SER A 623 2.79 -10.84 -4.89
CA SER A 623 4.01 -11.61 -5.14
C SER A 623 4.44 -11.55 -6.61
N LYS A 624 5.75 -11.69 -6.91
CA LYS A 624 6.24 -11.90 -8.29
C LYS A 624 6.11 -13.37 -8.72
N SER A 625 5.54 -14.19 -7.85
CA SER A 625 5.41 -15.63 -7.96
C SER A 625 4.07 -16.07 -7.37
N VAL A 626 3.55 -17.22 -7.80
CA VAL A 626 2.43 -17.87 -7.07
C VAL A 626 2.88 -18.54 -5.78
N ILE A 627 4.12 -18.29 -5.40
CA ILE A 627 4.75 -18.67 -4.15
C ILE A 627 4.87 -17.40 -3.30
N LEU A 628 4.33 -17.43 -2.09
CA LEU A 628 4.53 -16.36 -1.10
C LEU A 628 5.84 -16.57 -0.34
N ILE A 629 6.92 -16.02 -0.91
CA ILE A 629 8.27 -16.03 -0.34
C ILE A 629 8.42 -14.86 0.64
N GLY A 630 8.58 -15.10 1.95
CA GLY A 630 8.95 -14.04 2.93
C GLY A 630 8.01 -12.82 2.95
N ARG A 631 6.71 -13.06 2.73
CA ARG A 631 5.70 -12.03 2.42
C ARG A 631 4.42 -12.19 3.25
N GLY A 632 4.54 -12.76 4.45
CA GLY A 632 3.40 -12.84 5.38
C GLY A 632 2.81 -11.46 5.61
N ARG A 633 3.70 -10.46 5.78
CA ARG A 633 3.31 -9.05 5.90
C ARG A 633 2.60 -8.48 4.66
N ASN A 634 3.04 -8.82 3.44
CA ASN A 634 2.44 -8.28 2.21
C ASN A 634 1.03 -8.86 2.00
N LEU A 635 0.86 -10.17 2.23
CA LEU A 635 -0.45 -10.80 2.20
C LEU A 635 -1.39 -10.16 3.24
N PHE A 636 -0.90 -10.00 4.47
CA PHE A 636 -1.66 -9.33 5.53
C PHE A 636 -2.10 -7.91 5.12
N ASN A 637 -1.17 -7.11 4.60
CA ASN A 637 -1.44 -5.74 4.18
C ASN A 637 -2.46 -5.68 3.04
N ALA A 638 -2.36 -6.59 2.07
CA ALA A 638 -3.27 -6.66 0.94
C ALA A 638 -4.70 -7.03 1.36
N VAL A 639 -4.85 -7.98 2.29
CA VAL A 639 -6.16 -8.35 2.83
C VAL A 639 -6.71 -7.23 3.70
N SER A 640 -5.87 -6.57 4.51
CA SER A 640 -6.27 -5.40 5.28
C SER A 640 -6.76 -4.26 4.37
N GLN A 641 -6.07 -4.01 3.26
CA GLN A 641 -6.50 -3.03 2.27
C GLN A 641 -7.81 -3.44 1.60
N ALA A 642 -7.99 -4.71 1.26
CA ALA A 642 -9.24 -5.22 0.68
C ALA A 642 -10.42 -5.05 1.66
N ILE A 643 -10.21 -5.31 2.96
CA ILE A 643 -11.19 -5.05 4.02
C ILE A 643 -11.54 -3.55 4.09
N ASN A 644 -10.52 -2.68 4.13
CA ASN A 644 -10.71 -1.23 4.20
C ASN A 644 -11.41 -0.67 2.94
N ALA A 645 -11.13 -1.28 1.80
CA ALA A 645 -11.78 -0.99 0.53
C ALA A 645 -13.18 -1.61 0.41
N ASN A 646 -13.72 -2.23 1.46
CA ASN A 646 -15.02 -2.91 1.47
C ASN A 646 -15.16 -3.93 0.33
N ALA A 647 -14.15 -4.77 0.12
CA ALA A 647 -14.22 -5.85 -0.85
C ALA A 647 -15.41 -6.78 -0.53
N ASP A 648 -16.16 -7.17 -1.54
CA ASP A 648 -17.24 -8.14 -1.40
C ASP A 648 -16.72 -9.57 -1.42
N ILE A 649 -15.69 -9.78 -2.25
CA ILE A 649 -15.09 -11.07 -2.55
C ILE A 649 -13.59 -10.82 -2.74
N ILE A 650 -12.78 -11.66 -2.11
CA ILE A 650 -11.34 -11.77 -2.36
C ILE A 650 -11.11 -13.13 -3.00
N PHE A 651 -10.28 -13.21 -4.02
CA PHE A 651 -9.80 -14.51 -4.49
C PHE A 651 -8.29 -14.53 -4.61
N MET A 652 -7.71 -15.65 -4.20
CA MET A 652 -6.27 -15.82 -4.09
C MET A 652 -5.85 -17.15 -4.70
N CYS A 653 -5.11 -17.05 -5.80
CA CYS A 653 -4.69 -18.18 -6.61
C CYS A 653 -3.28 -18.67 -6.24
N MET A 654 -2.91 -18.51 -4.96
CA MET A 654 -1.62 -18.88 -4.38
C MET A 654 -1.81 -19.22 -2.90
N GLY A 655 -0.76 -19.72 -2.24
CA GLY A 655 -0.82 -20.01 -0.80
C GLY A 655 0.55 -20.18 -0.14
N SER A 656 0.52 -20.59 1.12
CA SER A 656 1.68 -20.83 1.99
C SER A 656 1.29 -21.78 3.13
N TYR A 657 2.20 -22.05 4.06
CA TYR A 657 1.85 -22.78 5.28
C TYR A 657 1.04 -21.90 6.25
N PRO A 658 0.24 -22.50 7.15
CA PRO A 658 -0.57 -21.75 8.10
C PRO A 658 0.24 -20.99 9.16
N ARG A 659 -0.20 -19.76 9.46
CA ARG A 659 0.42 -18.82 10.41
C ARG A 659 -0.65 -18.06 11.21
N PRO A 660 -0.41 -17.78 12.51
CA PRO A 660 -1.37 -17.05 13.35
C PRO A 660 -1.78 -15.68 12.80
N MET A 661 -0.86 -14.88 12.26
CA MET A 661 -1.17 -13.59 11.65
C MET A 661 -2.16 -13.72 10.49
N ILE A 662 -1.92 -14.66 9.56
CA ILE A 662 -2.81 -14.83 8.40
C ILE A 662 -4.15 -15.44 8.83
N TYR A 663 -4.16 -16.31 9.84
CA TYR A 663 -5.38 -16.80 10.47
C TYR A 663 -6.23 -15.64 11.02
N SER A 664 -5.60 -14.69 11.73
CA SER A 664 -6.29 -13.55 12.34
C SER A 664 -6.91 -12.60 11.30
N ILE A 665 -6.21 -12.31 10.20
CA ILE A 665 -6.77 -11.46 9.14
C ILE A 665 -7.82 -12.20 8.30
N ALA A 666 -7.72 -13.52 8.13
CA ALA A 666 -8.76 -14.34 7.52
C ALA A 666 -10.05 -14.33 8.36
N LYS A 667 -9.91 -14.47 9.69
CA LYS A 667 -11.04 -14.30 10.62
C LYS A 667 -11.67 -12.92 10.50
N THR A 668 -10.86 -11.86 10.45
CA THR A 668 -11.36 -10.49 10.27
C THR A 668 -12.13 -10.33 8.97
N ALA A 669 -11.60 -10.84 7.85
CA ALA A 669 -12.27 -10.77 6.54
C ALA A 669 -13.63 -11.49 6.57
N TYR A 670 -13.66 -12.68 7.19
CA TYR A 670 -14.87 -13.46 7.40
C TYR A 670 -15.90 -12.70 8.25
N GLU A 671 -15.49 -12.15 9.39
CA GLU A 671 -16.36 -11.35 10.28
C GLU A 671 -16.90 -10.09 9.62
N ARG A 672 -16.23 -9.59 8.57
CA ARG A 672 -16.69 -8.48 7.72
C ARG A 672 -17.55 -8.94 6.53
N GLY A 673 -17.86 -10.23 6.42
CA GLY A 673 -18.73 -10.77 5.36
C GLY A 673 -18.08 -10.85 3.99
N ILE A 674 -16.75 -10.89 3.95
CA ILE A 674 -15.96 -11.02 2.72
C ILE A 674 -15.83 -12.50 2.37
N ILE A 675 -16.30 -12.89 1.20
CA ILE A 675 -16.10 -14.26 0.70
C ILE A 675 -14.67 -14.36 0.17
N TRP A 676 -13.79 -15.05 0.90
CA TRP A 676 -12.41 -15.25 0.47
C TRP A 676 -12.23 -16.64 -0.15
N VAL A 677 -12.08 -16.69 -1.47
CA VAL A 677 -11.91 -17.92 -2.25
C VAL A 677 -10.43 -18.22 -2.47
N CYS A 678 -9.98 -19.42 -2.09
CA CYS A 678 -8.56 -19.76 -2.01
C CYS A 678 -8.27 -21.10 -2.70
N ALA A 679 -7.14 -21.14 -3.42
CA ALA A 679 -6.63 -22.38 -4.00
C ALA A 679 -6.25 -23.38 -2.90
N ALA A 680 -6.73 -24.63 -3.00
CA ALA A 680 -6.42 -25.67 -2.01
C ALA A 680 -4.92 -26.04 -1.97
N GLY A 681 -4.19 -25.80 -3.07
CA GLY A 681 -2.77 -26.11 -3.21
C GLY A 681 -2.52 -27.21 -4.23
N ASN A 682 -1.28 -27.30 -4.72
CA ASN A 682 -0.88 -28.29 -5.73
C ASN A 682 0.20 -29.19 -5.12
N MET A 683 0.01 -30.51 -5.16
CA MET A 683 1.02 -31.52 -4.79
C MET A 683 1.55 -31.42 -3.34
N VAL A 684 0.77 -30.84 -2.43
CA VAL A 684 1.09 -30.77 -0.99
C VAL A 684 0.26 -31.80 -0.19
N GLU A 685 -0.73 -32.42 -0.83
CA GLU A 685 -1.65 -33.46 -0.28
C GLU A 685 -2.44 -33.01 0.97
N SER A 686 -2.25 -31.76 1.38
CA SER A 686 -2.94 -31.07 2.47
C SER A 686 -3.36 -29.68 2.01
N VAL A 687 -4.52 -29.21 2.45
CA VAL A 687 -5.02 -27.87 2.11
C VAL A 687 -4.10 -26.81 2.70
N ILE A 688 -3.59 -25.90 1.87
CA ILE A 688 -2.63 -24.87 2.26
C ILE A 688 -3.32 -23.60 2.80
N ALA A 689 -2.60 -22.73 3.50
CA ALA A 689 -3.12 -21.42 3.88
C ALA A 689 -3.13 -20.43 2.70
N PRO A 690 -4.11 -19.53 2.61
CA PRO A 690 -5.19 -19.32 3.58
C PRO A 690 -6.39 -20.28 3.42
N ALA A 691 -6.43 -21.14 2.41
CA ALA A 691 -7.57 -22.04 2.13
C ALA A 691 -7.94 -22.97 3.30
N VAL A 692 -6.98 -23.36 4.14
CA VAL A 692 -7.26 -24.24 5.29
C VAL A 692 -8.03 -23.54 6.42
N TYR A 693 -8.13 -22.20 6.42
CA TYR A 693 -8.73 -21.47 7.53
C TYR A 693 -10.27 -21.52 7.48
N PRO A 694 -10.93 -21.63 8.65
CA PRO A 694 -12.35 -21.97 8.73
C PRO A 694 -13.27 -21.03 7.94
N GLY A 695 -12.99 -19.73 7.91
CA GLY A 695 -13.82 -18.73 7.21
C GLY A 695 -13.51 -18.51 5.73
N THR A 696 -12.57 -19.25 5.15
CA THR A 696 -12.23 -19.17 3.71
C THR A 696 -12.95 -20.24 2.90
N ILE A 697 -13.01 -20.09 1.58
CA ILE A 697 -13.61 -21.09 0.67
C ILE A 697 -12.47 -21.81 -0.05
N ALA A 698 -12.21 -23.07 0.31
CA ALA A 698 -11.12 -23.85 -0.28
C ALA A 698 -11.55 -24.56 -1.57
N VAL A 699 -10.74 -24.40 -2.63
CA VAL A 699 -11.08 -24.88 -3.97
C VAL A 699 -10.06 -25.92 -4.47
N ALA A 700 -10.52 -27.16 -4.64
CA ALA A 700 -9.80 -28.22 -5.33
C ALA A 700 -9.99 -28.15 -6.86
N ALA A 701 -9.19 -28.89 -7.62
CA ALA A 701 -9.20 -28.88 -9.08
C ALA A 701 -9.76 -30.16 -9.71
N SER A 702 -10.51 -30.02 -10.80
CA SER A 702 -10.93 -31.12 -11.68
C SER A 702 -10.32 -30.99 -13.08
N ASN A 703 -10.43 -32.06 -13.86
CA ASN A 703 -9.93 -32.15 -15.23
C ASN A 703 -11.06 -32.27 -16.28
N PRO A 704 -10.72 -32.29 -17.59
CA PRO A 704 -11.72 -32.40 -18.66
C PRO A 704 -12.57 -33.67 -18.66
N ASN A 705 -12.16 -34.74 -17.96
CA ASN A 705 -12.99 -35.92 -17.75
C ASN A 705 -14.04 -35.72 -16.66
N ASN A 706 -14.08 -34.55 -15.99
CA ASN A 706 -14.79 -34.32 -14.74
C ASN A 706 -14.33 -35.25 -13.60
N ASP A 707 -13.08 -35.70 -13.65
CA ASP A 707 -12.43 -36.36 -12.53
C ASP A 707 -11.63 -35.33 -11.73
N VAL A 708 -11.27 -35.69 -10.50
CA VAL A 708 -10.31 -34.91 -9.69
C VAL A 708 -8.98 -34.80 -10.43
N TRP A 709 -8.36 -33.62 -10.40
CA TRP A 709 -7.00 -33.44 -10.87
C TRP A 709 -6.03 -34.13 -9.89
N GLU A 710 -5.20 -35.04 -10.38
CA GLU A 710 -4.34 -35.89 -9.54
C GLU A 710 -3.37 -35.10 -8.65
N TYR A 711 -3.06 -33.86 -9.01
CA TYR A 711 -2.16 -32.97 -8.26
C TYR A 711 -2.90 -31.97 -7.36
N SER A 712 -4.22 -32.04 -7.25
CA SER A 712 -4.98 -31.20 -6.32
C SER A 712 -4.71 -31.62 -4.88
N SER A 713 -4.40 -30.64 -4.02
CA SER A 713 -4.41 -30.87 -2.58
C SER A 713 -5.84 -31.15 -2.09
N TYR A 714 -5.94 -31.86 -0.97
CA TYR A 714 -7.19 -32.45 -0.50
C TYR A 714 -7.28 -32.44 1.04
N GLY A 715 -8.48 -32.60 1.56
CA GLY A 715 -8.74 -32.62 3.00
C GLY A 715 -10.14 -32.13 3.35
N THR A 716 -10.50 -32.23 4.63
CA THR A 716 -11.85 -31.88 5.11
C THR A 716 -12.17 -30.39 4.99
N SER A 717 -11.15 -29.54 4.89
CA SER A 717 -11.30 -28.10 4.66
C SER A 717 -11.76 -27.77 3.23
N VAL A 718 -11.64 -28.69 2.26
CA VAL A 718 -12.07 -28.42 0.88
C VAL A 718 -13.59 -28.23 0.83
N ASP A 719 -14.04 -27.07 0.33
CA ASP A 719 -15.46 -26.78 0.19
C ASP A 719 -16.03 -27.33 -1.12
N ILE A 720 -15.28 -27.15 -2.21
CA ILE A 720 -15.75 -27.42 -3.56
C ILE A 720 -14.59 -27.76 -4.49
N THR A 721 -14.87 -28.47 -5.57
CA THR A 721 -13.95 -28.66 -6.70
C THR A 721 -14.40 -27.81 -7.90
N ALA A 722 -13.46 -27.25 -8.67
CA ALA A 722 -13.75 -26.56 -9.92
C ALA A 722 -12.70 -26.88 -11.02
N PRO A 723 -12.97 -26.58 -12.31
CA PRO A 723 -12.04 -26.86 -13.40
C PRO A 723 -10.65 -26.25 -13.22
N GLY A 724 -9.60 -27.07 -13.23
CA GLY A 724 -8.23 -26.62 -12.96
C GLY A 724 -7.12 -27.30 -13.77
N GLU A 725 -7.37 -28.39 -14.52
CA GLU A 725 -6.35 -29.01 -15.38
C GLU A 725 -6.53 -28.65 -16.86
N ASP A 726 -5.45 -28.22 -17.53
CA ASP A 726 -5.47 -27.77 -18.93
C ASP A 726 -6.62 -26.78 -19.24
N VAL A 727 -6.71 -25.72 -18.45
CA VAL A 727 -7.60 -24.58 -18.71
C VAL A 727 -6.94 -23.65 -19.73
N TYR A 728 -7.67 -23.26 -20.77
CA TYR A 728 -7.14 -22.41 -21.85
C TYR A 728 -7.19 -20.93 -21.44
N VAL A 729 -6.03 -20.29 -21.32
CA VAL A 729 -5.84 -18.96 -20.71
C VAL A 729 -4.91 -18.06 -21.55
N PRO A 730 -5.02 -16.72 -21.46
CA PRO A 730 -4.19 -15.78 -22.21
C PRO A 730 -2.79 -15.62 -21.61
N PHE A 731 -1.79 -15.41 -22.44
CA PHE A 731 -0.41 -15.16 -22.01
C PHE A 731 0.27 -14.16 -22.95
N LYS A 732 1.09 -13.26 -22.41
CA LYS A 732 1.95 -12.40 -23.24
C LYS A 732 3.28 -13.11 -23.48
N SER A 733 3.63 -13.34 -24.74
CA SER A 733 4.93 -13.93 -25.09
C SER A 733 6.10 -12.99 -24.75
N LYS A 734 7.34 -13.47 -24.83
CA LYS A 734 8.53 -12.60 -24.68
C LYS A 734 8.57 -11.44 -25.68
N LYS A 735 7.91 -11.61 -26.85
CA LYS A 735 7.76 -10.57 -27.88
C LYS A 735 6.58 -9.62 -27.62
N GLN A 736 5.93 -9.73 -26.46
CA GLN A 736 4.73 -8.98 -26.09
C GLN A 736 3.52 -9.26 -27.01
N GLU A 737 3.53 -10.41 -27.69
CA GLU A 737 2.40 -10.86 -28.51
C GLU A 737 1.37 -11.54 -27.63
N ASP A 738 0.09 -11.30 -27.92
CA ASP A 738 -1.03 -11.95 -27.25
C ASP A 738 -1.22 -13.37 -27.79
N ILE A 739 -1.00 -14.36 -26.93
CA ILE A 739 -1.14 -15.78 -27.23
C ILE A 739 -2.03 -16.48 -26.21
N MET A 740 -2.46 -17.70 -26.53
CA MET A 740 -3.26 -18.53 -25.62
C MET A 740 -2.50 -19.83 -25.32
N VAL A 741 -2.57 -20.28 -24.07
CA VAL A 741 -1.88 -21.47 -23.56
C VAL A 741 -2.79 -22.29 -22.66
N PHE A 742 -2.47 -23.56 -22.43
CA PHE A 742 -3.11 -24.38 -21.41
C PHE A 742 -2.35 -24.27 -20.10
N GLY A 743 -3.05 -24.06 -18.99
CA GLY A 743 -2.49 -24.05 -17.65
C GLY A 743 -3.22 -25.03 -16.74
N SER A 744 -2.48 -25.60 -15.78
CA SER A 744 -3.01 -26.49 -14.74
C SER A 744 -2.77 -25.92 -13.34
N GLY A 745 -3.62 -26.26 -12.37
CA GLY A 745 -3.54 -25.71 -11.02
C GLY A 745 -4.88 -25.51 -10.33
N THR A 746 -4.89 -25.68 -9.00
CA THR A 746 -5.98 -25.16 -8.15
C THR A 746 -6.12 -23.64 -8.24
N SER A 747 -5.07 -22.95 -8.68
CA SER A 747 -5.07 -21.54 -9.08
C SER A 747 -6.03 -21.23 -10.23
N TYR A 748 -6.23 -22.14 -11.19
CA TYR A 748 -7.22 -21.97 -12.27
C TYR A 748 -8.63 -22.41 -11.86
N ALA A 749 -8.77 -23.30 -10.86
CA ALA A 749 -10.06 -23.67 -10.29
C ALA A 749 -10.69 -22.50 -9.49
N THR A 750 -9.89 -21.83 -8.66
CA THR A 750 -10.27 -20.71 -7.79
C THR A 750 -11.13 -19.62 -8.46
N PRO A 751 -10.75 -19.03 -9.61
CA PRO A 751 -11.53 -17.95 -10.25
C PRO A 751 -12.91 -18.39 -10.76
N HIS A 752 -13.15 -19.68 -11.00
CA HIS A 752 -14.50 -20.17 -11.32
C HIS A 752 -15.44 -19.99 -10.13
N VAL A 753 -14.98 -20.33 -8.93
CA VAL A 753 -15.75 -20.18 -7.69
C VAL A 753 -15.89 -18.71 -7.31
N ALA A 754 -14.87 -17.88 -7.52
CA ALA A 754 -14.97 -16.43 -7.34
C ALA A 754 -16.03 -15.79 -8.27
N SER A 755 -16.10 -16.25 -9.53
CA SER A 755 -17.14 -15.84 -10.48
C SER A 755 -18.54 -16.26 -10.00
N ALA A 756 -18.67 -17.49 -9.50
CA ALA A 756 -19.92 -18.02 -8.96
C ALA A 756 -20.38 -17.22 -7.72
N ALA A 757 -19.44 -16.86 -6.83
CA ALA A 757 -19.71 -16.00 -5.68
C ALA A 757 -20.20 -14.61 -6.10
N ALA A 758 -19.61 -14.01 -7.13
CA ALA A 758 -20.03 -12.70 -7.63
C ALA A 758 -21.45 -12.74 -8.21
N LEU A 759 -21.76 -13.75 -9.03
CA LEU A 759 -23.09 -13.97 -9.58
C LEU A 759 -24.12 -14.24 -8.47
N TRP A 760 -23.80 -15.10 -7.50
CA TRP A 760 -24.67 -15.42 -6.37
C TRP A 760 -24.97 -14.17 -5.53
N LYS A 761 -23.94 -13.43 -5.12
CA LYS A 761 -24.09 -12.20 -4.32
C LYS A 761 -24.88 -11.13 -5.07
N ALA A 762 -24.68 -11.00 -6.39
CA ALA A 762 -25.43 -10.08 -7.23
C ALA A 762 -26.92 -10.45 -7.36
N LYS A 763 -27.23 -11.74 -7.51
CA LYS A 763 -28.61 -12.26 -7.57
C LYS A 763 -29.36 -12.01 -6.26
N HIS A 764 -28.68 -12.20 -5.12
CA HIS A 764 -29.30 -12.09 -3.79
C HIS A 764 -29.07 -10.74 -3.09
N LEU A 765 -28.55 -9.73 -3.80
CA LEU A 765 -28.10 -8.46 -3.21
C LEU A 765 -29.17 -7.77 -2.34
N ASN A 766 -30.43 -7.77 -2.79
CA ASN A 766 -31.52 -7.12 -2.05
C ASN A 766 -31.85 -7.86 -0.74
N PHE A 767 -31.85 -9.20 -0.78
CA PHE A 767 -32.05 -10.02 0.40
C PHE A 767 -30.93 -9.78 1.41
N LEU A 768 -29.68 -9.87 0.95
CA LEU A 768 -28.50 -9.73 1.80
C LEU A 768 -28.49 -8.36 2.49
N LYS A 769 -28.78 -7.28 1.77
CA LYS A 769 -28.85 -5.92 2.33
C LYS A 769 -29.95 -5.71 3.35
N ARG A 770 -31.06 -6.45 3.24
CA ARG A 770 -32.25 -6.22 4.07
C ARG A 770 -32.24 -7.05 5.35
N HIS A 771 -31.67 -8.26 5.32
CA HIS A 771 -31.90 -9.25 6.37
C HIS A 771 -30.66 -9.74 7.09
N VAL A 772 -29.46 -9.68 6.47
CA VAL A 772 -28.25 -10.13 7.14
C VAL A 772 -28.04 -9.31 8.41
N LYS A 773 -27.95 -10.01 9.56
CA LYS A 773 -27.79 -9.39 10.88
C LYS A 773 -26.30 -9.20 11.18
N GLU A 774 -25.52 -10.24 10.91
CA GLU A 774 -24.08 -10.28 11.11
C GLU A 774 -23.37 -10.51 9.75
N PRO A 775 -22.34 -9.73 9.39
CA PRO A 775 -21.75 -9.82 8.04
C PRO A 775 -21.23 -11.21 7.67
N TRP A 776 -20.68 -11.97 8.62
CA TRP A 776 -20.19 -13.33 8.39
C TRP A 776 -21.25 -14.29 7.85
N GLN A 777 -22.55 -14.05 8.13
CA GLN A 777 -23.65 -14.86 7.62
C GLN A 777 -23.71 -14.87 6.09
N VAL A 778 -23.17 -13.84 5.42
CA VAL A 778 -23.04 -13.82 3.95
C VAL A 778 -22.16 -14.96 3.47
N VAL A 779 -21.05 -15.22 4.16
CA VAL A 779 -20.08 -16.25 3.79
C VAL A 779 -20.66 -17.65 4.00
N GLU A 780 -21.32 -17.89 5.13
CA GLU A 780 -21.93 -19.19 5.43
C GLU A 780 -23.15 -19.49 4.56
N LEU A 781 -23.97 -18.48 4.27
CA LEU A 781 -25.07 -18.66 3.35
C LEU A 781 -24.59 -18.98 1.94
N PHE A 782 -23.52 -18.32 1.48
CA PHE A 782 -22.87 -18.67 0.22
C PHE A 782 -22.29 -20.09 0.26
N ARG A 783 -21.52 -20.45 1.30
CA ARG A 783 -20.92 -21.78 1.46
C ARG A 783 -21.98 -22.89 1.45
N LYS A 784 -23.07 -22.69 2.19
CA LYS A 784 -24.21 -23.61 2.22
C LYS A 784 -24.82 -23.83 0.83
N HIS A 785 -25.10 -22.76 0.10
CA HIS A 785 -25.63 -22.85 -1.26
C HIS A 785 -24.64 -23.45 -2.25
N LEU A 786 -23.36 -23.08 -2.15
CA LEU A 786 -22.26 -23.60 -2.95
C LEU A 786 -22.20 -25.13 -2.83
N ARG A 787 -22.12 -25.64 -1.59
CA ARG A 787 -22.04 -27.07 -1.32
C ARG A 787 -23.32 -27.81 -1.72
N ALA A 788 -24.49 -27.24 -1.44
CA ALA A 788 -25.77 -27.85 -1.79
C ALA A 788 -26.02 -27.93 -3.32
N SER A 789 -25.41 -27.02 -4.08
CA SER A 789 -25.56 -26.96 -5.53
C SER A 789 -24.58 -27.84 -6.32
N ALA A 790 -23.53 -28.34 -5.68
CA ALA A 790 -22.43 -29.05 -6.32
C ALA A 790 -22.89 -30.31 -7.08
N ASN A 791 -22.24 -30.58 -8.21
CA ASN A 791 -22.42 -31.84 -8.93
C ASN A 791 -21.64 -32.96 -8.23
N THR A 792 -22.36 -33.77 -7.46
CA THR A 792 -21.84 -34.91 -6.69
C THR A 792 -21.64 -36.17 -7.52
N LYS A 793 -22.11 -36.22 -8.78
CA LYS A 793 -21.99 -37.40 -9.64
C LYS A 793 -21.66 -37.05 -11.10
N PRO A 794 -20.56 -36.32 -11.35
CA PRO A 794 -20.27 -35.81 -12.69
C PRO A 794 -20.08 -36.91 -13.74
N ASN A 795 -19.60 -38.09 -13.33
CA ASN A 795 -19.37 -39.26 -14.18
C ASN A 795 -20.31 -40.44 -13.85
N GLY A 796 -21.39 -40.20 -13.10
CA GLY A 796 -22.30 -41.24 -12.62
C GLY A 796 -21.78 -42.03 -11.41
N THR A 797 -20.56 -41.76 -10.96
CA THR A 797 -19.97 -42.24 -9.71
C THR A 797 -20.09 -41.18 -8.62
N GLU A 798 -20.23 -41.58 -7.36
CA GLU A 798 -20.22 -40.66 -6.22
C GLU A 798 -18.88 -39.91 -6.13
N TRP A 799 -18.96 -38.61 -5.86
CA TRP A 799 -17.81 -37.77 -5.57
C TRP A 799 -17.26 -38.06 -4.19
N ASP A 800 -15.94 -37.98 -4.05
CA ASP A 800 -15.26 -38.13 -2.76
C ASP A 800 -15.37 -36.82 -1.97
N THR A 801 -16.45 -36.73 -1.19
CA THR A 801 -16.79 -35.52 -0.43
C THR A 801 -15.88 -35.26 0.77
N ASP A 802 -15.18 -36.30 1.24
CA ASP A 802 -14.30 -36.19 2.41
C ASP A 802 -12.96 -35.54 2.05
N ARG A 803 -12.51 -35.73 0.81
CA ARG A 803 -11.22 -35.21 0.32
C ARG A 803 -11.35 -34.01 -0.61
N PHE A 804 -12.38 -33.94 -1.45
CA PHE A 804 -12.45 -32.98 -2.56
C PHE A 804 -13.71 -32.10 -2.51
N GLY A 805 -14.26 -31.90 -1.32
CA GLY A 805 -15.42 -31.04 -1.07
C GLY A 805 -16.72 -31.57 -1.70
N ALA A 806 -17.74 -30.72 -1.75
CA ALA A 806 -19.11 -31.18 -2.05
C ALA A 806 -19.34 -31.73 -3.47
N GLY A 807 -18.38 -31.57 -4.39
CA GLY A 807 -18.52 -31.95 -5.80
C GLY A 807 -17.93 -30.90 -6.73
N ILE A 808 -18.18 -31.06 -8.03
CA ILE A 808 -17.79 -30.05 -9.02
C ILE A 808 -18.78 -28.89 -9.00
N LEU A 809 -18.28 -27.65 -8.99
CA LEU A 809 -19.07 -26.42 -9.06
C LEU A 809 -20.11 -26.47 -10.17
N ASP A 810 -21.36 -26.13 -9.85
CA ASP A 810 -22.48 -26.02 -10.78
C ASP A 810 -23.13 -24.64 -10.60
N VAL A 811 -22.80 -23.70 -11.49
CA VAL A 811 -23.25 -22.30 -11.37
C VAL A 811 -24.75 -22.17 -11.62
N GLU A 812 -25.30 -23.00 -12.50
CA GLU A 812 -26.74 -23.02 -12.78
C GLU A 812 -27.53 -23.42 -11.52
N ASN A 813 -27.17 -24.56 -10.91
CA ASN A 813 -27.82 -25.04 -9.69
C ASN A 813 -27.59 -24.08 -8.51
N LEU A 814 -26.42 -23.44 -8.43
CA LEU A 814 -26.10 -22.46 -7.38
C LEU A 814 -27.07 -21.28 -7.44
N LEU A 815 -27.30 -20.73 -8.63
CA LEU A 815 -28.20 -19.61 -8.80
C LEU A 815 -29.67 -20.02 -8.61
N GLN A 816 -30.00 -21.30 -8.71
CA GLN A 816 -31.35 -21.82 -8.46
C GLN A 816 -31.59 -22.18 -6.98
N GLN A 817 -30.60 -22.04 -6.10
CA GLN A 817 -30.78 -22.36 -4.68
C GLN A 817 -31.90 -21.50 -4.07
N PRO A 818 -32.85 -22.13 -3.34
CA PRO A 818 -34.03 -21.45 -2.84
C PRO A 818 -33.66 -20.46 -1.73
N MET A 819 -34.23 -19.26 -1.80
CA MET A 819 -34.22 -18.27 -0.73
C MET A 819 -35.64 -18.06 -0.21
N PRO A 820 -35.84 -17.85 1.10
CA PRO A 820 -37.14 -17.51 1.63
C PRO A 820 -37.64 -16.20 1.01
N ASP A 821 -38.96 -16.04 0.97
CA ASP A 821 -39.58 -14.78 0.57
C ASP A 821 -39.02 -13.66 1.45
N ILE A 822 -38.63 -12.56 0.81
CA ILE A 822 -37.99 -11.40 1.46
C ILE A 822 -38.91 -10.76 2.51
N ASP A 823 -40.23 -10.97 2.42
CA ASP A 823 -41.18 -10.45 3.40
C ASP A 823 -41.65 -11.51 4.43
N ASP A 824 -41.25 -12.79 4.29
CA ASP A 824 -41.53 -13.87 5.26
C ASP A 824 -40.46 -13.90 6.36
N LEU A 825 -40.51 -12.91 7.26
CA LEU A 825 -39.52 -12.72 8.33
C LEU A 825 -39.26 -13.97 9.18
N LYS A 826 -40.28 -14.81 9.39
CA LYS A 826 -40.12 -16.05 10.15
C LYS A 826 -39.14 -17.00 9.48
N LYS A 827 -39.30 -17.26 8.18
CA LYS A 827 -38.38 -18.13 7.45
C LYS A 827 -37.01 -17.50 7.24
N VAL A 828 -36.95 -16.17 7.14
CA VAL A 828 -35.69 -15.43 7.11
C VAL A 828 -34.91 -15.63 8.39
N ASP A 829 -35.54 -15.44 9.55
CA ASP A 829 -34.92 -15.64 10.86
C ASP A 829 -34.51 -17.11 11.04
N GLU A 830 -35.38 -18.07 10.70
CA GLU A 830 -35.05 -19.51 10.74
C GLU A 830 -33.83 -19.87 9.86
N LEU A 831 -33.68 -19.23 8.69
CA LEU A 831 -32.53 -19.44 7.82
C LEU A 831 -31.25 -18.86 8.42
N LEU A 832 -31.29 -17.61 8.88
CA LEU A 832 -30.11 -16.87 9.32
C LEU A 832 -29.62 -17.29 10.71
N ASP A 833 -30.55 -17.57 11.63
CA ASP A 833 -30.23 -18.02 12.99
C ASP A 833 -29.78 -19.49 13.01
N GLY A 834 -30.05 -20.24 11.93
CA GLY A 834 -29.55 -21.60 11.72
C GLY A 834 -28.18 -21.69 11.03
N LEU A 835 -27.50 -20.57 10.80
CA LEU A 835 -26.12 -20.55 10.31
C LEU A 835 -25.15 -20.60 11.50
N GLU A 836 -24.10 -21.41 11.37
CA GLU A 836 -23.06 -21.55 12.38
C GLU A 836 -21.84 -20.72 11.98
N ASN A 837 -21.27 -19.98 12.93
CA ASN A 837 -20.07 -19.19 12.68
C ASN A 837 -18.85 -20.12 12.60
N ALA A 838 -18.09 -20.07 11.51
CA ALA A 838 -16.96 -20.97 11.27
C ALA A 838 -15.83 -20.86 12.30
N TYR A 839 -15.75 -19.74 13.03
CA TYR A 839 -14.76 -19.51 14.09
C TYR A 839 -15.32 -19.74 15.51
N GLU A 840 -16.58 -20.17 15.67
CA GLU A 840 -17.13 -20.49 16.97
C GLU A 840 -16.37 -21.67 17.61
N GLY A 841 -15.79 -21.45 18.79
CA GLY A 841 -14.91 -22.43 19.44
C GLY A 841 -13.52 -22.57 18.80
N LYS A 842 -13.20 -21.71 17.82
CA LYS A 842 -11.92 -21.64 17.10
C LYS A 842 -11.41 -20.20 17.11
N GLU A 843 -11.48 -19.51 18.24
CA GLU A 843 -11.11 -18.10 18.31
C GLU A 843 -9.60 -17.86 18.15
N LYS A 844 -8.79 -18.90 18.41
CA LYS A 844 -7.33 -18.92 18.22
C LYS A 844 -6.91 -20.27 17.63
N PRO A 845 -5.87 -20.30 16.76
CA PRO A 845 -5.31 -21.57 16.29
C PRO A 845 -4.67 -22.33 17.45
N GLU A 846 -4.50 -23.65 17.28
CA GLU A 846 -3.75 -24.46 18.25
C GLU A 846 -2.33 -23.92 18.44
N SER A 847 -1.88 -23.86 19.71
CA SER A 847 -0.53 -23.41 20.02
C SER A 847 0.48 -24.52 19.76
N TRP A 848 1.40 -24.27 18.85
CA TRP A 848 2.50 -25.19 18.54
C TRP A 848 3.82 -24.71 19.13
N ASP A 849 4.55 -25.62 19.77
CA ASP A 849 5.90 -25.37 20.26
C ASP A 849 6.81 -24.87 19.12
N LEU A 850 7.73 -23.96 19.43
CA LEU A 850 8.64 -23.39 18.43
C LEU A 850 9.48 -24.45 17.72
N GLY A 851 9.91 -25.48 18.44
CA GLY A 851 10.64 -26.62 17.85
C GLY A 851 9.79 -27.38 16.85
N VAL A 852 8.46 -27.46 17.06
CA VAL A 852 7.53 -28.02 16.08
C VAL A 852 7.41 -27.10 14.85
N ARG A 853 7.24 -25.80 15.05
CA ARG A 853 7.18 -24.82 13.93
C ARG A 853 8.46 -24.84 13.07
N GLU A 854 9.62 -24.89 13.70
CA GLU A 854 10.91 -25.04 13.02
C GLU A 854 11.02 -26.40 12.31
N THR A 855 10.54 -27.48 12.94
CA THR A 855 10.47 -28.81 12.33
C THR A 855 9.60 -28.80 11.08
N ILE A 856 8.43 -28.19 11.12
CA ILE A 856 7.52 -28.07 9.97
C ILE A 856 8.18 -27.25 8.86
N HIS A 857 8.81 -26.11 9.20
CA HIS A 857 9.58 -25.31 8.24
C HIS A 857 10.72 -26.11 7.60
N PHE A 858 11.44 -26.91 8.39
CA PHE A 858 12.51 -27.77 7.92
C PHE A 858 12.02 -28.91 7.03
N LEU A 859 10.97 -29.63 7.46
CA LEU A 859 10.35 -30.72 6.72
C LEU A 859 9.81 -30.23 5.38
N TRP A 860 9.14 -29.08 5.37
CA TRP A 860 8.65 -28.43 4.15
C TRP A 860 9.77 -28.10 3.16
N ASN A 861 10.85 -27.47 3.64
CA ASN A 861 12.01 -27.17 2.80
C ASN A 861 12.77 -28.43 2.35
N THR A 862 12.73 -29.50 3.13
CA THR A 862 13.40 -30.77 2.86
C THR A 862 12.61 -31.65 1.88
N ALA A 863 11.28 -31.69 1.97
CA ALA A 863 10.42 -32.26 0.92
C ALA A 863 10.73 -31.57 -0.42
N ARG A 864 10.88 -30.24 -0.38
CA ARG A 864 11.38 -29.40 -1.47
C ARG A 864 12.89 -29.56 -1.79
N LYS A 865 13.65 -30.50 -1.21
CA LYS A 865 15.03 -30.87 -1.63
C LYS A 865 15.15 -32.26 -2.25
N LYS A 866 14.12 -33.09 -2.16
CA LYS A 866 14.13 -34.46 -2.70
C LYS A 866 13.76 -34.53 -4.18
N LEU A 867 12.98 -33.56 -4.64
CA LEU A 867 12.17 -33.72 -5.85
C LEU A 867 12.57 -32.79 -7.11
N THR A 868 13.38 -31.70 -7.08
CA THR A 868 13.97 -30.80 -8.15
C THR A 868 15.43 -31.25 -8.32
N PRO A 869 15.77 -32.03 -9.33
CA PRO A 869 17.17 -32.33 -9.61
C PRO A 869 17.96 -31.02 -9.85
N GLY A 870 19.09 -30.81 -9.15
CA GLY A 870 20.01 -29.68 -9.39
C GLY A 870 20.03 -28.54 -8.35
N PHE A 871 19.19 -28.56 -7.31
CA PHE A 871 19.31 -27.61 -6.20
C PHE A 871 20.33 -28.13 -5.16
N GLU A 872 21.56 -27.63 -5.22
CA GLU A 872 22.53 -27.81 -4.13
C GLU A 872 22.38 -26.65 -3.13
N SER A 873 21.80 -26.93 -1.97
CA SER A 873 22.09 -26.13 -0.77
C SER A 873 22.46 -27.06 0.37
N ALA A 874 23.66 -26.87 0.90
CA ALA A 874 24.17 -27.57 2.08
C ALA A 874 23.41 -27.04 3.31
N VAL A 875 22.35 -27.73 3.71
CA VAL A 875 21.79 -27.54 5.06
C VAL A 875 22.33 -28.69 5.88
N VAL A 876 23.35 -28.35 6.69
CA VAL A 876 24.04 -29.27 7.59
C VAL A 876 23.18 -29.44 8.85
N GLN A 877 23.26 -30.61 9.50
CA GLN A 877 22.59 -30.98 10.76
C GLN A 877 22.72 -29.92 11.88
N ASP A 878 23.75 -29.09 11.82
CA ASP A 878 24.05 -28.01 12.77
C ASP A 878 23.17 -26.75 12.60
N SER A 879 22.24 -26.73 11.65
CA SER A 879 21.35 -25.58 11.38
C SER A 879 20.02 -25.57 12.15
N LEU A 880 19.62 -26.70 12.74
CA LEU A 880 18.40 -26.79 13.56
C LEU A 880 18.71 -26.47 15.03
N THR A 881 17.78 -25.83 15.73
CA THR A 881 17.87 -25.65 17.18
C THR A 881 17.75 -26.98 17.93
N GLU A 882 18.19 -27.02 19.19
CA GLU A 882 18.01 -28.19 20.05
C GLU A 882 16.53 -28.57 20.22
N ARG A 883 15.64 -27.57 20.32
CA ARG A 883 14.19 -27.77 20.41
C ARG A 883 13.63 -28.44 19.15
N ALA A 884 14.07 -28.03 17.97
CA ALA A 884 13.68 -28.68 16.72
C ALA A 884 14.21 -30.11 16.61
N ARG A 885 15.47 -30.35 16.99
CA ARG A 885 16.02 -31.72 17.00
C ARG A 885 15.23 -32.67 17.89
N ILE A 886 14.79 -32.21 19.07
CA ILE A 886 13.92 -32.97 19.98
C ILE A 886 12.54 -33.17 19.36
N SER A 887 11.96 -32.13 18.76
CA SER A 887 10.64 -32.19 18.09
C SER A 887 10.64 -33.19 16.94
N VAL A 888 11.65 -33.16 16.07
CA VAL A 888 11.83 -34.15 14.99
C VAL A 888 11.93 -35.56 15.56
N ALA A 889 12.73 -35.78 16.61
CA ALA A 889 12.86 -37.09 17.24
C ALA A 889 11.54 -37.60 17.84
N ALA A 890 10.79 -36.71 18.50
CA ALA A 890 9.47 -37.02 19.06
C ALA A 890 8.44 -37.33 17.97
N MET A 891 8.41 -36.54 16.90
CA MET A 891 7.47 -36.68 15.79
C MET A 891 7.75 -37.90 14.91
N THR A 892 9.02 -38.28 14.74
CA THR A 892 9.44 -39.43 13.90
C THR A 892 9.57 -40.73 14.67
N GLY A 893 9.56 -40.68 16.01
CA GLY A 893 9.80 -41.85 16.87
C GLY A 893 11.24 -42.38 16.82
N ARG A 894 12.19 -41.59 16.33
CA ARG A 894 13.61 -41.98 16.16
C ARG A 894 14.52 -41.18 17.09
N PRO A 895 15.62 -41.76 17.61
CA PRO A 895 16.57 -41.01 18.42
C PRO A 895 17.28 -39.95 17.58
N VAL A 896 17.46 -38.75 18.13
CA VAL A 896 18.00 -37.53 17.47
C VAL A 896 19.20 -37.83 16.58
N ASN A 897 20.16 -38.62 17.05
CA ASN A 897 21.40 -38.89 16.32
C ASN A 897 21.17 -39.72 15.04
N LYS A 898 20.17 -40.62 15.04
CA LYS A 898 19.85 -41.49 13.88
C LYS A 898 18.97 -40.81 12.83
N VAL A 899 18.27 -39.74 13.21
CA VAL A 899 17.43 -38.94 12.29
C VAL A 899 18.27 -38.32 11.17
N PHE A 900 19.51 -37.94 11.49
CA PHE A 900 20.39 -37.19 10.58
C PHE A 900 21.53 -38.03 9.97
N GLU A 901 21.70 -39.29 10.40
CA GLU A 901 22.73 -40.22 9.87
C GLU A 901 22.44 -40.70 8.43
N SER A 902 21.19 -40.58 7.96
CA SER A 902 20.81 -40.89 6.56
C SER A 902 19.45 -40.28 6.20
N TYR A 903 19.47 -39.14 5.50
CA TYR A 903 18.30 -38.44 4.96
C TYR A 903 17.38 -39.31 4.08
N ALA A 904 17.90 -40.36 3.46
CA ALA A 904 17.13 -41.33 2.66
C ALA A 904 16.15 -42.19 3.48
N GLN A 905 16.05 -41.99 4.80
CA GLN A 905 15.23 -42.80 5.70
C GLN A 905 14.01 -42.07 6.28
N PHE A 906 13.79 -40.79 5.97
CA PHE A 906 12.46 -40.18 6.20
C PHE A 906 11.51 -40.75 5.15
N ASP A 907 10.49 -41.46 5.61
CA ASP A 907 9.42 -41.94 4.75
C ASP A 907 8.58 -40.74 4.29
N ASP A 908 8.22 -40.69 3.01
CA ASP A 908 7.44 -39.59 2.44
C ASP A 908 6.08 -39.49 3.15
N ASP A 909 5.49 -40.65 3.48
CA ASP A 909 4.24 -40.81 4.24
C ASP A 909 4.32 -40.18 5.65
N GLN A 910 5.47 -40.28 6.33
CA GLN A 910 5.64 -39.67 7.65
C GLN A 910 5.75 -38.15 7.60
N THR A 911 6.41 -37.62 6.56
CA THR A 911 6.55 -36.16 6.37
C THR A 911 5.21 -35.54 6.01
N GLU A 912 4.49 -36.15 5.08
CA GLU A 912 3.15 -35.75 4.66
C GLU A 912 2.18 -35.73 5.85
N ARG A 913 2.15 -36.82 6.64
CA ARG A 913 1.28 -36.92 7.81
C ARG A 913 1.53 -35.82 8.85
N LEU A 914 2.78 -35.42 9.06
CA LEU A 914 3.13 -34.37 10.02
C LEU A 914 2.73 -32.98 9.51
N LEU A 915 2.97 -32.69 8.23
CA LEU A 915 2.50 -31.46 7.60
C LEU A 915 0.97 -31.37 7.66
N LYS A 916 0.29 -32.47 7.38
CA LYS A 916 -1.17 -32.57 7.43
C LYS A 916 -1.73 -32.25 8.82
N VAL A 917 -1.20 -32.87 9.87
CA VAL A 917 -1.62 -32.60 11.26
C VAL A 917 -1.42 -31.13 11.63
N TYR A 918 -0.27 -30.55 11.27
CA TYR A 918 -0.03 -29.13 11.53
C TYR A 918 -0.99 -28.24 10.75
N PHE A 919 -1.23 -28.53 9.47
CA PHE A 919 -2.07 -27.68 8.61
C PHE A 919 -3.54 -27.74 9.05
N GLU A 920 -4.05 -28.94 9.31
CA GLU A 920 -5.42 -29.18 9.77
C GLU A 920 -5.70 -28.60 11.16
N SER A 921 -4.69 -28.40 12.02
CA SER A 921 -4.86 -27.76 13.33
C SER A 921 -5.31 -26.29 13.26
N PHE A 922 -5.20 -25.67 12.08
CA PHE A 922 -5.68 -24.32 11.82
C PHE A 922 -7.10 -24.30 11.24
N ASN A 923 -7.78 -25.45 11.11
CA ASN A 923 -9.10 -25.56 10.51
C ASN A 923 -10.24 -25.61 11.52
#